data_AF-A0A831TD99-F1
#
_entry.id   AF-A0A831TD99-F1
#
_cell.length_a   1.000
_cell.length_b   1.000
_cell.length_c   1.000
_cell.angle_alpha   90.00
_cell.angle_beta   90.00
_cell.angle_gamma   90.00
#
_symmetry.space_group_name_H-M   'P 1'
#
loop_
_entity.id
_entity.type
_entity.pdbx_description
1 polymer ?
#
loop_
_entity_poly.entity_id
_entity_poly.type
_entity_poly.pdbx_seq_one_letter_code
_entity_poly.pdbx_strand_id
1 'polypeptide(L)'
;MRVALLALNACAGDAIGEQLVGKVRFCASRGWEVRLFIESAARLHPDLKHVAHVTNAERLWQDAEQRGYLCSADLVLVEFGVSFSLLRLLPALPRPGPKVLFEYHGLTPAEHWEPSQRWRLQPAQLDRGLAWSADLVLTKSRFTQKELARAAGLPAERFRTLPGYVDPSNPGEPLPDVRGQLGLNRARVVLFVGRLARNKRAPLLIEALARLRDLDPPVHAVLVGDQTDVYAAEAERCRELAGKLGLKERLHLLGHVRAQELRAWYRSADALAAPSVHEGFCLPVIEAMAVGLPVVAARAAALPETVGSAGLTFTPDDADDLARQLRRVLEPCSPSVAGVARIAVVAARFGAGFAGGAERSLQRIALALKQAGREVEIFTTTAADELGLRQVGRSGTRAEDGVLVHRFPALPCDAAGLHKALDRCRQTPHDDAAQEQAARGLLHSPALVAELNRRRGEFCAIIVGPYGCGLALDLALQMPELTVLLPCFHDEPLARVPKLLDAYRRVAGVLYHTPEERELADAELGVNQPNSAIVGAWVDTQRGSAQQGQARCGPEYVVYCGRYVREKGFHQLLDWMERFQGEHPDRLRLAVMGQSGAALPRHNWLLDLGHVAESVKRDVLAGARAVALLSANESLSLVALEAWSQGTPIIAAKGCAALRGQIERSGGGIAVGGWEEFACALLSLRSDQEAWRERGQRGRRFVEQRYASAADLARRVLEVLDNRQLPLPDLLRDAGRKQAQDFVRAAWENRFGAIIDEVMSLPSLPARPLLQVEPLSDSLTANVGAAQVVASFRVTNIGSLPALGTGPAAVALAAQVPGCPPCKPMPLPSLLLPGRSLIVQMPVPVPGVMGAQEVFLAVRHETAELRTPKACVVQAVEGRSSSRTPASCSTVENLQETLAELHEHSSLPDGYEDVTQGFLAPLKRRIKRKLLHNFQTAYVDVLARQQTRFNEAVVKAMHQLAEGCAAGEPSTARLEQTEALLRKMWRSQRRLARRLARLEQQIEALARS
;
A
#
# COMPACT_ATOMS: atom_id res chain seq x y z
N MET A 1 1.26 -32.93 -0.43
CA MET A 1 2.05 -32.00 -1.25
C MET A 1 3.45 -31.91 -0.67
N ARG A 2 4.45 -31.64 -1.52
CA ARG A 2 5.80 -31.23 -1.14
C ARG A 2 5.91 -29.72 -1.16
N VAL A 3 6.39 -29.14 -0.07
CA VAL A 3 6.55 -27.70 0.10
C VAL A 3 8.00 -27.37 0.39
N ALA A 4 8.54 -26.39 -0.33
CA ALA A 4 9.84 -25.80 -0.05
C ALA A 4 9.64 -24.36 0.46
N LEU A 5 10.20 -24.04 1.62
CA LEU A 5 10.21 -22.69 2.18
C LEU A 5 11.61 -22.08 1.99
N LEU A 6 11.70 -20.86 1.46
CA LEU A 6 12.94 -20.11 1.27
C LEU A 6 12.92 -18.84 2.12
N ALA A 7 13.90 -18.67 3.00
CA ALA A 7 14.05 -17.46 3.82
C ALA A 7 15.53 -17.15 4.09
N LEU A 8 15.86 -15.91 4.47
CA LEU A 8 17.23 -15.60 4.93
C LEU A 8 17.55 -16.34 6.25
N ASN A 9 16.63 -16.26 7.21
CA ASN A 9 16.72 -16.87 8.54
C ASN A 9 15.30 -17.14 9.08
N ALA A 10 15.22 -17.79 10.24
CA ALA A 10 13.96 -18.04 10.93
C ALA A 10 14.14 -17.89 12.45
N CYS A 11 14.31 -16.65 12.91
CA CYS A 11 14.65 -16.36 14.30
C CYS A 11 13.47 -16.56 15.27
N ALA A 12 13.73 -17.10 16.46
CA ALA A 12 12.74 -17.08 17.54
C ALA A 12 12.45 -15.64 18.02
N GLY A 13 11.18 -15.34 18.30
CA GLY A 13 10.78 -14.05 18.88
C GLY A 13 10.80 -12.86 17.91
N ASP A 14 10.93 -13.11 16.59
CA ASP A 14 10.64 -12.11 15.57
C ASP A 14 9.42 -12.50 14.72
N ALA A 15 8.85 -11.50 14.04
CA ALA A 15 7.61 -11.67 13.29
C ALA A 15 7.69 -12.70 12.15
N ILE A 16 8.85 -12.85 11.49
CA ILE A 16 9.01 -13.71 10.31
C ILE A 16 9.18 -15.17 10.78
N GLY A 17 10.00 -15.41 11.80
CA GLY A 17 10.20 -16.73 12.37
C GLY A 17 8.91 -17.32 12.94
N GLU A 18 8.12 -16.53 13.67
CA GLU A 18 6.81 -16.99 14.19
C GLU A 18 5.83 -17.34 13.07
N GLN A 19 5.85 -16.60 11.96
CA GLN A 19 5.01 -16.90 10.80
C GLN A 19 5.46 -18.15 10.04
N LEU A 20 6.76 -18.38 9.92
CA LEU A 20 7.30 -19.62 9.36
C LEU A 20 6.86 -20.83 10.18
N VAL A 21 6.84 -20.72 11.52
CA VAL A 21 6.28 -21.76 12.41
C VAL A 21 4.81 -22.01 12.08
N GLY A 22 4.01 -20.96 11.93
CA GLY A 22 2.61 -21.06 11.52
C GLY A 22 2.40 -21.82 10.20
N LYS A 23 3.21 -21.51 9.18
CA LYS A 23 3.17 -22.18 7.87
C LYS A 23 3.59 -23.65 7.95
N VAL A 24 4.66 -23.96 8.67
CA VAL A 24 5.10 -25.35 8.87
C VAL A 24 4.02 -26.16 9.60
N ARG A 25 3.42 -25.59 10.65
CA ARG A 25 2.30 -26.24 11.37
C ARG A 25 1.07 -26.44 10.48
N PHE A 26 0.72 -25.45 9.65
CA PHE A 26 -0.37 -25.56 8.68
C PHE A 26 -0.17 -26.68 7.66
N CYS A 27 1.07 -26.85 7.19
CA CYS A 27 1.43 -27.93 6.26
C CYS A 27 1.43 -29.29 6.96
N ALA A 28 2.01 -29.36 8.17
CA ALA A 28 2.06 -30.58 8.97
C ALA A 28 0.67 -31.12 9.31
N SER A 29 -0.29 -30.24 9.64
CA SER A 29 -1.68 -30.64 9.92
C SER A 29 -2.42 -31.23 8.72
N ARG A 30 -1.88 -31.05 7.50
CA ARG A 30 -2.39 -31.62 6.25
C ARG A 30 -1.56 -32.80 5.73
N GLY A 31 -0.57 -33.25 6.51
CA GLY A 31 0.33 -34.34 6.13
C GLY A 31 1.24 -33.99 4.95
N TRP A 32 1.57 -32.71 4.75
CA TRP A 32 2.46 -32.28 3.68
C TRP A 32 3.93 -32.41 4.10
N GLU A 33 4.78 -32.77 3.15
CA GLU A 33 6.23 -32.81 3.33
C GLU A 33 6.78 -31.39 3.20
N VAL A 34 7.58 -30.94 4.17
CA VAL A 34 8.11 -29.56 4.21
C VAL A 34 9.61 -29.58 4.44
N ARG A 35 10.35 -28.82 3.63
CA ARG A 35 11.76 -28.46 3.89
C ARG A 35 11.90 -26.94 3.89
N LEU A 36 12.60 -26.42 4.89
CA LEU A 36 12.91 -25.00 5.05
C LEU A 36 14.38 -24.76 4.72
N PHE A 37 14.68 -23.99 3.68
CA PHE A 37 16.03 -23.60 3.31
C PHE A 37 16.31 -22.17 3.81
N ILE A 38 17.38 -22.02 4.59
CA ILE A 38 17.81 -20.75 5.20
C ILE A 38 19.31 -20.51 4.99
N GLU A 39 19.75 -19.25 4.98
CA GLU A 39 21.18 -18.94 4.88
C GLU A 39 21.86 -18.77 6.25
N SER A 40 21.08 -18.50 7.29
CA SER A 40 21.57 -18.36 8.66
C SER A 40 20.67 -19.05 9.68
N ALA A 41 21.26 -19.90 10.52
CA ALA A 41 20.61 -20.52 11.68
C ALA A 41 20.80 -19.71 12.99
N ALA A 42 21.30 -18.47 12.90
CA ALA A 42 21.44 -17.61 14.08
C ALA A 42 20.07 -17.41 14.75
N ARG A 43 19.96 -17.80 16.03
CA ARG A 43 18.70 -17.77 16.82
C ARG A 43 17.54 -18.57 16.18
N LEU A 44 17.84 -19.63 15.42
CA LEU A 44 16.83 -20.48 14.77
C LEU A 44 15.73 -20.91 15.76
N HIS A 45 14.48 -20.70 15.37
CA HIS A 45 13.32 -21.08 16.16
C HIS A 45 13.34 -22.60 16.48
N PRO A 46 13.18 -23.01 17.76
CA PRO A 46 13.24 -24.41 18.16
C PRO A 46 12.33 -25.34 17.34
N ASP A 47 11.08 -24.92 17.11
CA ASP A 47 10.09 -25.67 16.33
C ASP A 47 10.44 -25.84 14.85
N LEU A 48 11.43 -25.11 14.31
CA LEU A 48 11.83 -25.22 12.90
C LEU A 48 13.06 -26.09 12.69
N LYS A 49 13.77 -26.47 13.77
CA LYS A 49 15.05 -27.21 13.68
C LYS A 49 14.98 -28.51 12.88
N HIS A 50 13.85 -29.21 12.96
CA HIS A 50 13.66 -30.52 12.35
C HIS A 50 13.38 -30.46 10.84
N VAL A 51 13.04 -29.29 10.29
CA VAL A 51 12.79 -29.07 8.85
C VAL A 51 13.82 -28.14 8.19
N ALA A 52 14.70 -27.52 8.98
CA ALA A 52 15.61 -26.48 8.51
C ALA A 52 16.91 -27.04 7.91
N HIS A 53 17.28 -26.54 6.74
CA HIS A 53 18.52 -26.80 6.02
C HIS A 53 19.27 -25.49 5.79
N VAL A 54 20.48 -25.37 6.33
CA VAL A 54 21.30 -24.16 6.17
C VAL A 54 22.13 -24.25 4.90
N THR A 55 21.87 -23.39 3.92
CA THR A 55 22.51 -23.43 2.60
C THR A 55 22.46 -22.05 1.92
N ASN A 56 23.04 -21.91 0.72
CA ASN A 56 22.90 -20.73 -0.13
C ASN A 56 22.54 -21.18 -1.57
N ALA A 57 22.29 -20.25 -2.49
CA ALA A 57 21.82 -20.61 -3.84
C ALA A 57 22.76 -21.57 -4.57
N GLU A 58 24.07 -21.31 -4.54
CA GLU A 58 25.06 -22.13 -5.24
C GLU A 58 25.16 -23.53 -4.64
N ARG A 59 25.29 -23.64 -3.31
CA ARG A 59 25.38 -24.93 -2.61
C ARG A 59 24.12 -25.76 -2.79
N LEU A 60 22.94 -25.15 -2.68
CA LEU A 60 21.67 -25.85 -2.92
C LEU A 60 21.59 -26.35 -4.37
N TRP A 61 21.98 -25.52 -5.35
CA TRP A 61 21.89 -25.91 -6.77
C TRP A 61 22.89 -27.00 -7.18
N GLN A 62 24.03 -27.07 -6.50
CA GLN A 62 25.05 -28.11 -6.71
C GLN A 62 24.68 -29.43 -5.99
N ASP A 63 23.94 -29.37 -4.89
CA ASP A 63 23.42 -30.54 -4.19
C ASP A 63 22.25 -31.16 -4.94
N ALA A 64 22.47 -32.34 -5.55
CA ALA A 64 21.47 -33.01 -6.37
C ALA A 64 20.19 -33.39 -5.62
N GLU A 65 20.28 -33.73 -4.32
CA GLU A 65 19.13 -34.09 -3.50
C GLU A 65 18.29 -32.84 -3.18
N GLN A 66 18.95 -31.77 -2.71
CA GLN A 66 18.26 -30.53 -2.36
C GLN A 66 17.65 -29.85 -3.58
N ARG A 67 18.41 -29.77 -4.69
CA ARG A 67 17.87 -29.28 -5.98
C ARG A 67 16.73 -30.16 -6.45
N GLY A 68 16.86 -31.48 -6.37
CA GLY A 68 15.80 -32.42 -6.74
C GLY A 68 14.51 -32.20 -5.94
N TYR A 69 14.63 -31.99 -4.63
CA TYR A 69 13.49 -31.65 -3.77
C TYR A 69 12.85 -30.32 -4.19
N LEU A 70 13.65 -29.25 -4.32
CA LEU A 70 13.15 -27.92 -4.68
C LEU A 70 12.44 -27.91 -6.04
N CYS A 71 13.03 -28.54 -7.06
CA CYS A 71 12.49 -28.60 -8.41
C CYS A 71 11.27 -29.53 -8.55
N SER A 72 11.09 -30.50 -7.65
CA SER A 72 9.94 -31.41 -7.62
C SER A 72 8.87 -31.05 -6.59
N ALA A 73 9.03 -29.91 -5.89
CA ALA A 73 8.01 -29.42 -4.98
C ALA A 73 6.71 -29.09 -5.73
N ASP A 74 5.57 -29.22 -5.04
CA ASP A 74 4.29 -28.72 -5.55
C ASP A 74 4.20 -27.20 -5.35
N LEU A 75 4.75 -26.72 -4.22
CA LEU A 75 4.68 -25.33 -3.78
C LEU A 75 6.02 -24.85 -3.22
N VAL A 76 6.46 -23.68 -3.67
CA VAL A 76 7.60 -22.92 -3.15
C VAL A 76 7.08 -21.64 -2.50
N LEU A 77 7.38 -21.47 -1.22
CA LEU A 77 6.99 -20.33 -0.41
C LEU A 77 8.24 -19.49 -0.11
N VAL A 78 8.23 -18.20 -0.43
CA VAL A 78 9.39 -17.32 -0.26
C VAL A 78 9.09 -16.22 0.77
N GLU A 79 9.96 -16.05 1.76
CA GLU A 79 9.87 -14.96 2.75
C GLU A 79 10.83 -13.82 2.40
N PHE A 80 10.31 -12.72 1.86
CA PHE A 80 11.14 -11.59 1.40
C PHE A 80 10.93 -10.33 2.23
N GLY A 81 11.92 -10.01 3.08
CA GLY A 81 12.04 -8.73 3.79
C GLY A 81 13.43 -8.10 3.71
N VAL A 82 14.41 -8.83 3.20
CA VAL A 82 15.81 -8.44 2.97
C VAL A 82 16.35 -9.32 1.83
N SER A 83 17.44 -8.90 1.19
CA SER A 83 18.09 -9.70 0.13
C SER A 83 18.85 -10.89 0.70
N PHE A 84 18.79 -12.02 -0.01
CA PHE A 84 19.53 -13.25 0.27
C PHE A 84 19.67 -14.08 -1.02
N SER A 85 20.73 -14.87 -1.13
CA SER A 85 21.11 -15.53 -2.40
C SER A 85 20.07 -16.52 -2.91
N LEU A 86 19.36 -17.26 -2.02
CA LEU A 86 18.37 -18.29 -2.42
C LEU A 86 17.24 -17.74 -3.32
N LEU A 87 16.96 -16.44 -3.28
CA LEU A 87 16.01 -15.79 -4.18
C LEU A 87 16.39 -15.94 -5.67
N ARG A 88 17.69 -16.06 -5.97
CA ARG A 88 18.23 -16.23 -7.33
C ARG A 88 17.88 -17.58 -7.97
N LEU A 89 17.36 -18.52 -7.18
CA LEU A 89 16.88 -19.82 -7.66
C LEU A 89 15.52 -19.75 -8.35
N LEU A 90 14.71 -18.73 -8.04
CA LEU A 90 13.31 -18.66 -8.51
C LEU A 90 13.17 -18.65 -10.04
N PRO A 91 14.03 -17.95 -10.82
CA PRO A 91 13.96 -18.02 -12.27
C PRO A 91 14.50 -19.35 -12.86
N ALA A 92 15.28 -20.12 -12.10
CA ALA A 92 15.81 -21.42 -12.53
C ALA A 92 14.85 -22.60 -12.28
N LEU A 93 13.74 -22.38 -11.56
CA LEU A 93 12.77 -23.45 -11.29
C LEU A 93 12.12 -23.95 -12.60
N PRO A 94 11.94 -25.28 -12.77
CA PRO A 94 11.36 -25.85 -13.97
C PRO A 94 9.92 -25.36 -14.17
N ARG A 95 9.49 -25.25 -15.43
CA ARG A 95 8.12 -24.85 -15.80
C ARG A 95 7.59 -25.68 -16.98
N PRO A 96 6.45 -26.41 -16.84
CA PRO A 96 5.65 -26.53 -15.60
C PRO A 96 6.44 -27.20 -14.48
N GLY A 97 6.26 -26.70 -13.26
CA GLY A 97 6.97 -27.14 -12.06
C GLY A 97 6.30 -26.54 -10.82
N PRO A 98 7.02 -26.27 -9.72
CA PRO A 98 6.40 -25.78 -8.48
C PRO A 98 5.64 -24.48 -8.70
N LYS A 99 4.48 -24.35 -8.05
CA LYS A 99 3.84 -23.05 -7.87
C LYS A 99 4.68 -22.22 -6.92
N VAL A 100 4.84 -20.94 -7.20
CA VAL A 100 5.66 -20.04 -6.39
C VAL A 100 4.77 -18.98 -5.75
N LEU A 101 4.74 -18.94 -4.41
CA LEU A 101 4.17 -17.84 -3.64
C LEU A 101 5.30 -17.00 -3.06
N PHE A 102 5.32 -15.73 -3.42
CA PHE A 102 6.34 -14.78 -2.96
C PHE A 102 5.76 -13.83 -1.93
N GLU A 103 6.18 -13.96 -0.68
CA GLU A 103 5.68 -13.16 0.42
C GLU A 103 6.57 -11.95 0.69
N TYR A 104 6.00 -10.77 0.52
CA TYR A 104 6.67 -9.50 0.71
C TYR A 104 6.28 -8.85 2.05
N HIS A 105 7.29 -8.63 2.89
CA HIS A 105 7.13 -8.03 4.23
C HIS A 105 7.30 -6.51 4.26
N GLY A 106 7.67 -5.88 3.13
CA GLY A 106 8.00 -4.45 3.02
C GLY A 106 9.50 -4.17 3.18
N LEU A 107 10.02 -3.15 2.50
CA LEU A 107 11.42 -2.70 2.65
C LEU A 107 11.47 -1.30 3.27
N THR A 108 12.12 -1.17 4.42
CA THR A 108 12.28 0.14 5.06
C THR A 108 13.08 1.10 4.17
N PRO A 109 12.52 2.28 3.81
CA PRO A 109 13.15 3.27 2.94
C PRO A 109 14.50 3.77 3.46
N ALA A 110 15.41 4.12 2.54
CA ALA A 110 16.80 4.45 2.86
C ALA A 110 16.96 5.70 3.75
N GLU A 111 16.02 6.64 3.66
CA GLU A 111 15.96 7.82 4.53
C GLU A 111 15.86 7.48 6.01
N HIS A 112 15.30 6.31 6.36
CA HIS A 112 15.17 5.86 7.74
C HIS A 112 16.33 4.99 8.22
N TRP A 113 17.35 4.75 7.39
CA TRP A 113 18.58 4.07 7.80
C TRP A 113 19.70 5.05 8.09
N GLU A 114 20.63 4.65 8.95
CA GLU A 114 21.89 5.37 9.12
C GLU A 114 22.60 5.46 7.76
N PRO A 115 23.15 6.63 7.37
CA PRO A 115 23.83 6.78 6.09
C PRO A 115 24.90 5.71 5.83
N SER A 116 25.61 5.28 6.87
CA SER A 116 26.63 4.21 6.82
C SER A 116 26.08 2.81 6.54
N GLN A 117 24.76 2.60 6.66
CA GLN A 117 24.09 1.30 6.50
C GLN A 117 23.24 1.21 5.23
N ARG A 118 23.02 2.33 4.52
CA ARG A 118 22.14 2.38 3.33
C ARG A 118 22.57 1.46 2.18
N TRP A 119 23.87 1.17 2.05
CA TRP A 119 24.38 0.26 1.02
C TRP A 119 23.75 -1.14 1.12
N ARG A 120 23.38 -1.58 2.33
CA ARG A 120 22.72 -2.87 2.58
C ARG A 120 21.33 -3.00 1.94
N LEU A 121 20.74 -1.88 1.50
CA LEU A 121 19.40 -1.86 0.91
C LEU A 121 19.40 -2.09 -0.59
N GLN A 122 20.49 -1.76 -1.29
CA GLN A 122 20.54 -1.82 -2.74
C GLN A 122 20.21 -3.21 -3.28
N PRO A 123 20.77 -4.31 -2.73
CA PRO A 123 20.41 -5.65 -3.18
C PRO A 123 18.92 -5.96 -3.00
N ALA A 124 18.34 -5.59 -1.85
CA ALA A 124 16.92 -5.84 -1.58
C ALA A 124 16.00 -5.01 -2.48
N GLN A 125 16.39 -3.77 -2.81
CA GLN A 125 15.61 -2.92 -3.71
C GLN A 125 15.50 -3.51 -5.12
N LEU A 126 16.58 -4.12 -5.61
CA LEU A 126 16.62 -4.83 -6.89
C LEU A 126 15.84 -6.16 -6.80
N ASP A 127 16.05 -6.93 -5.74
CA ASP A 127 15.46 -8.27 -5.58
C ASP A 127 13.93 -8.28 -5.47
N ARG A 128 13.29 -7.13 -5.18
CA ARG A 128 11.83 -6.98 -5.36
C ARG A 128 11.35 -7.43 -6.73
N GLY A 129 12.16 -7.23 -7.77
CA GLY A 129 11.85 -7.66 -9.13
C GLY A 129 11.76 -9.17 -9.32
N LEU A 130 12.35 -9.97 -8.41
CA LEU A 130 12.25 -11.43 -8.45
C LEU A 130 10.82 -11.93 -8.18
N ALA A 131 9.94 -11.09 -7.63
CA ALA A 131 8.52 -11.37 -7.49
C ALA A 131 7.82 -11.65 -8.85
N TRP A 132 8.40 -11.24 -9.99
CA TRP A 132 7.95 -11.67 -11.31
C TRP A 132 8.01 -13.18 -11.53
N SER A 133 8.85 -13.89 -10.77
CA SER A 133 8.95 -15.34 -10.80
C SER A 133 7.81 -16.04 -10.04
N ALA A 134 6.99 -15.32 -9.27
CA ALA A 134 5.96 -15.89 -8.41
C ALA A 134 4.64 -16.08 -9.15
N ASP A 135 3.92 -17.18 -9.01
CA ASP A 135 2.54 -17.29 -9.54
C ASP A 135 1.61 -16.27 -8.87
N LEU A 136 1.71 -16.12 -7.55
CA LEU A 136 1.08 -15.05 -6.79
C LEU A 136 2.05 -14.43 -5.77
N VAL A 137 1.77 -13.18 -5.41
CA VAL A 137 2.50 -12.42 -4.40
C VAL A 137 1.62 -12.23 -3.19
N LEU A 138 2.14 -12.57 -2.01
CA LEU A 138 1.50 -12.33 -0.73
C LEU A 138 2.07 -11.06 -0.11
N THR A 139 1.21 -10.19 0.39
CA THR A 139 1.61 -8.96 1.08
C THR A 139 0.91 -8.86 2.41
N LYS A 140 1.52 -8.16 3.37
CA LYS A 140 0.96 -8.05 4.73
C LYS A 140 -0.16 -7.02 4.85
N SER A 141 -0.24 -6.09 3.89
CA SER A 141 -1.15 -4.96 3.88
C SER A 141 -1.32 -4.45 2.45
N ARG A 142 -2.35 -3.63 2.21
CA ARG A 142 -2.46 -2.89 0.95
C ARG A 142 -1.32 -1.90 0.77
N PHE A 143 -0.78 -1.36 1.86
CA PHE A 143 0.40 -0.51 1.79
C PHE A 143 1.58 -1.23 1.12
N THR A 144 1.94 -2.42 1.62
CA THR A 144 3.05 -3.24 1.05
C THR A 144 2.75 -3.74 -0.37
N GLN A 145 1.47 -4.01 -0.67
CA GLN A 145 1.02 -4.26 -2.04
C GLN A 145 1.29 -3.09 -2.98
N LYS A 146 0.84 -1.87 -2.62
CA LYS A 146 1.06 -0.65 -3.42
C LYS A 146 2.56 -0.36 -3.55
N GLU A 147 3.34 -0.57 -2.50
CA GLU A 147 4.80 -0.40 -2.50
C GLU A 147 5.47 -1.33 -3.54
N LEU A 148 5.17 -2.63 -3.50
CA LEU A 148 5.77 -3.59 -4.43
C LEU A 148 5.24 -3.46 -5.86
N ALA A 149 3.94 -3.23 -6.04
CA ALA A 149 3.35 -3.02 -7.36
C ALA A 149 3.98 -1.83 -8.07
N ARG A 150 4.18 -0.71 -7.37
CA ARG A 150 4.88 0.47 -7.92
C ARG A 150 6.35 0.20 -8.23
N ALA A 151 7.04 -0.53 -7.34
CA ALA A 151 8.47 -0.78 -7.49
C ALA A 151 8.81 -1.82 -8.58
N ALA A 152 8.05 -2.92 -8.65
CA ALA A 152 8.32 -4.04 -9.55
C ALA A 152 7.48 -3.98 -10.85
N GLY A 153 6.42 -3.15 -10.90
CA GLY A 153 5.52 -3.07 -12.05
C GLY A 153 4.62 -4.31 -12.23
N LEU A 154 4.35 -5.04 -11.15
CA LEU A 154 3.47 -6.20 -11.17
C LEU A 154 1.99 -5.78 -11.24
N PRO A 155 1.14 -6.50 -11.99
CA PRO A 155 -0.25 -6.15 -12.12
C PRO A 155 -1.05 -6.52 -10.85
N ALA A 156 -2.14 -5.80 -10.57
CA ALA A 156 -2.83 -5.84 -9.28
C ALA A 156 -3.44 -7.22 -8.96
N GLU A 157 -3.86 -7.97 -9.97
CA GLU A 157 -4.46 -9.30 -9.84
C GLU A 157 -3.49 -10.35 -9.29
N ARG A 158 -2.17 -10.09 -9.35
CA ARG A 158 -1.12 -11.00 -8.84
C ARG A 158 -0.93 -10.91 -7.33
N PHE A 159 -1.62 -10.00 -6.64
CA PHE A 159 -1.44 -9.77 -5.21
C PHE A 159 -2.60 -10.31 -4.37
N ARG A 160 -2.29 -10.98 -3.28
CA ARG A 160 -3.25 -11.31 -2.21
C ARG A 160 -2.70 -10.78 -0.88
N THR A 161 -3.59 -10.22 -0.07
CA THR A 161 -3.19 -9.73 1.26
C THR A 161 -3.36 -10.87 2.28
N LEU A 162 -2.26 -11.24 2.93
CA LEU A 162 -2.23 -12.18 4.05
C LEU A 162 -1.58 -11.49 5.25
N PRO A 163 -2.37 -10.81 6.10
CA PRO A 163 -1.87 -10.16 7.31
C PRO A 163 -1.20 -11.15 8.26
N GLY A 164 -0.36 -10.65 9.17
CA GLY A 164 0.16 -11.48 10.27
C GLY A 164 -0.97 -11.92 11.21
N TYR A 165 -0.76 -13.02 11.92
CA TYR A 165 -1.70 -13.50 12.93
C TYR A 165 -1.12 -13.35 14.34
N VAL A 166 -2.01 -13.33 15.32
CA VAL A 166 -1.70 -13.42 16.75
C VAL A 166 -2.44 -14.61 17.35
N ASP A 167 -1.90 -15.15 18.44
CA ASP A 167 -2.61 -16.12 19.28
C ASP A 167 -3.07 -15.39 20.55
N PRO A 168 -4.38 -15.09 20.73
CA PRO A 168 -4.90 -14.33 21.86
C PRO A 168 -4.79 -15.06 23.21
N SER A 169 -3.57 -15.17 23.73
CA SER A 169 -3.17 -15.72 25.03
C SER A 169 -3.55 -17.17 25.35
N ASN A 170 -2.59 -17.87 25.96
CA ASN A 170 -2.82 -19.07 26.76
C ASN A 170 -3.30 -18.63 28.16
N PRO A 171 -4.53 -18.91 28.60
CA PRO A 171 -5.10 -18.34 29.81
C PRO A 171 -4.62 -18.97 31.15
N GLY A 172 -3.69 -19.94 31.13
CA GLY A 172 -3.38 -20.74 32.33
C GLY A 172 -2.14 -20.36 33.15
N GLU A 173 -1.20 -19.55 32.64
CA GLU A 173 0.07 -19.29 33.35
C GLU A 173 0.01 -18.01 34.21
N PRO A 174 0.42 -18.06 35.49
CA PRO A 174 0.65 -16.86 36.30
C PRO A 174 1.65 -15.93 35.61
N LEU A 175 1.30 -14.66 35.48
CA LEU A 175 2.19 -13.66 34.88
C LEU A 175 3.01 -12.94 35.97
N PRO A 176 4.26 -12.57 35.69
CA PRO A 176 5.08 -11.82 36.63
C PRO A 176 4.52 -10.41 36.89
N ASP A 177 4.70 -9.90 38.12
CA ASP A 177 4.40 -8.49 38.46
C ASP A 177 5.47 -7.55 37.90
N VAL A 178 5.34 -7.22 36.62
CA VAL A 178 6.30 -6.35 35.92
C VAL A 178 6.23 -4.89 36.36
N ARG A 179 5.07 -4.41 36.85
CA ARG A 179 4.92 -3.03 37.34
C ARG A 179 5.57 -2.87 38.70
N GLY A 180 5.40 -3.82 39.61
CA GLY A 180 6.05 -3.81 40.92
C GLY A 180 7.57 -3.83 40.82
N GLN A 181 8.13 -4.61 39.89
CA GLN A 181 9.58 -4.68 39.64
C GLN A 181 10.22 -3.33 39.27
N LEU A 182 9.45 -2.43 38.64
CA LEU A 182 9.89 -1.08 38.28
C LEU A 182 9.29 0.03 39.18
N GLY A 183 8.53 -0.32 40.22
CA GLY A 183 7.87 0.66 41.09
C GLY A 183 6.73 1.45 40.44
N LEU A 184 6.10 0.91 39.39
CA LEU A 184 5.12 1.62 38.54
C LEU A 184 3.65 1.40 38.93
N ASN A 185 3.36 0.85 40.11
CA ASN A 185 2.00 0.45 40.51
C ASN A 185 0.99 1.60 40.54
N ARG A 186 1.43 2.83 40.80
CA ARG A 186 0.57 4.02 40.82
C ARG A 186 0.66 4.87 39.55
N ALA A 187 1.60 4.58 38.64
CA ALA A 187 1.89 5.41 37.48
C ALA A 187 0.92 5.13 36.30
N ARG A 188 0.92 5.97 35.26
CA ARG A 188 0.38 5.57 33.94
C ARG A 188 1.52 5.00 33.10
N VAL A 189 1.30 3.87 32.44
CA VAL A 189 2.32 3.19 31.64
C VAL A 189 1.95 3.22 30.17
N VAL A 190 2.78 3.89 29.36
CA VAL A 190 2.71 3.82 27.89
C VAL A 190 3.78 2.85 27.41
N LEU A 191 3.33 1.77 26.77
CA LEU A 191 4.19 0.70 26.27
C LEU A 191 4.60 0.98 24.82
N PHE A 192 5.86 0.73 24.50
CA PHE A 192 6.39 0.62 23.15
C PHE A 192 6.99 -0.77 22.97
N VAL A 193 6.64 -1.46 21.88
CA VAL A 193 7.18 -2.80 21.56
C VAL A 193 7.75 -2.81 20.15
N GLY A 194 9.04 -3.07 20.05
CA GLY A 194 9.75 -3.18 18.78
C GLY A 194 11.24 -2.90 18.92
N ARG A 195 12.02 -3.31 17.92
CA ARG A 195 13.45 -2.93 17.81
C ARG A 195 13.58 -1.41 17.86
N LEU A 196 14.62 -0.87 18.51
CA LEU A 196 14.92 0.57 18.51
C LEU A 196 15.57 1.00 17.18
N ALA A 197 14.87 0.74 16.08
CA ALA A 197 15.23 1.19 14.75
C ALA A 197 14.68 2.60 14.51
N ARG A 198 15.41 3.43 13.74
CA ARG A 198 15.04 4.81 13.43
C ARG A 198 13.64 4.97 12.84
N ASN A 199 13.20 4.05 11.99
CA ASN A 199 11.85 4.06 11.43
C ASN A 199 10.74 3.81 12.46
N LYS A 200 11.06 3.26 13.64
CA LYS A 200 10.10 3.06 14.74
C LYS A 200 9.90 4.31 15.58
N ARG A 201 10.77 5.32 15.45
CA ARG A 201 10.65 6.65 16.06
C ARG A 201 10.41 6.65 17.57
N ALA A 202 11.09 5.76 18.29
CA ALA A 202 11.08 5.74 19.76
C ALA A 202 11.37 7.12 20.40
N PRO A 203 12.28 7.97 19.87
CA PRO A 203 12.47 9.33 20.40
C PRO A 203 11.21 10.20 20.42
N LEU A 204 10.29 10.04 19.46
CA LEU A 204 9.06 10.82 19.38
C LEU A 204 8.14 10.58 20.58
N LEU A 205 8.11 9.35 21.10
CA LEU A 205 7.37 9.02 22.32
C LEU A 205 7.95 9.74 23.54
N ILE A 206 9.26 9.95 23.60
CA ILE A 206 9.94 10.67 24.69
C ILE A 206 9.60 12.16 24.62
N GLU A 207 9.56 12.73 23.40
CA GLU A 207 9.09 14.09 23.18
C GLU A 207 7.64 14.25 23.62
N ALA A 208 6.74 13.33 23.24
CA ALA A 208 5.34 13.33 23.66
C ALA A 208 5.20 13.18 25.18
N LEU A 209 6.02 12.34 25.83
CA LEU A 209 6.04 12.18 27.29
C LEU A 209 6.33 13.51 28.00
N ALA A 210 7.14 14.38 27.40
CA ALA A 210 7.43 15.71 27.94
C ALA A 210 6.20 16.65 27.95
N ARG A 211 5.16 16.35 27.15
CA ARG A 211 3.91 17.14 27.02
C ARG A 211 2.80 16.59 27.91
N LEU A 212 3.08 15.49 28.61
CA LEU A 212 2.21 14.80 29.56
C LEU A 212 2.72 14.92 31.00
N ARG A 213 3.61 15.89 31.27
CA ARG A 213 4.26 16.05 32.58
C ARG A 213 3.31 16.52 33.68
N ASP A 214 2.23 17.18 33.28
CA ASP A 214 1.14 17.71 34.10
C ASP A 214 0.11 16.65 34.54
N LEU A 215 0.16 15.45 33.97
CA LEU A 215 -0.75 14.36 34.35
C LEU A 215 -0.42 13.79 35.73
N ASP A 216 -1.46 13.58 36.54
CA ASP A 216 -1.41 12.88 37.83
C ASP A 216 -2.42 11.71 37.82
N PRO A 217 -1.97 10.45 37.97
CA PRO A 217 -0.59 10.01 38.22
C PRO A 217 0.38 10.21 37.04
N PRO A 218 1.71 10.28 37.31
CA PRO A 218 2.71 10.55 36.29
C PRO A 218 2.76 9.44 35.23
N VAL A 219 3.01 9.85 33.98
CA VAL A 219 3.18 8.94 32.85
C VAL A 219 4.63 8.48 32.75
N HIS A 220 4.83 7.17 32.55
CA HIS A 220 6.11 6.53 32.25
C HIS A 220 6.04 5.83 30.89
N ALA A 221 7.15 5.86 30.16
CA ALA A 221 7.33 5.10 28.92
C ALA A 221 8.17 3.86 29.18
N VAL A 222 7.65 2.69 28.80
CA VAL A 222 8.36 1.40 28.87
C VAL A 222 8.63 0.92 27.45
N LEU A 223 9.90 0.85 27.06
CA LEU A 223 10.36 0.45 25.73
C LEU A 223 10.92 -0.97 25.79
N VAL A 224 10.25 -1.88 25.09
CA VAL A 224 10.63 -3.30 24.99
C VAL A 224 11.06 -3.62 23.56
N GLY A 225 12.26 -4.18 23.41
CA GLY A 225 12.78 -4.64 22.12
C GLY A 225 14.30 -4.45 21.99
N ASP A 226 14.84 -4.94 20.88
CA ASP A 226 16.28 -4.95 20.64
C ASP A 226 16.88 -3.53 20.63
N GLN A 227 17.95 -3.35 21.40
CA GLN A 227 18.69 -2.11 21.58
C GLN A 227 20.21 -2.30 21.41
N THR A 228 20.65 -3.44 20.88
CA THR A 228 22.08 -3.76 20.68
C THR A 228 22.53 -3.52 19.24
N ASP A 229 23.84 -3.68 18.99
CA ASP A 229 24.46 -3.62 17.66
C ASP A 229 24.05 -2.39 16.84
N VAL A 230 23.32 -2.60 15.75
CA VAL A 230 22.86 -1.56 14.83
C VAL A 230 21.82 -0.62 15.44
N TYR A 231 21.21 -0.97 16.58
CA TYR A 231 20.19 -0.19 17.29
C TYR A 231 20.73 0.56 18.52
N ALA A 232 21.97 0.30 18.93
CA ALA A 232 22.57 0.90 20.13
C ALA A 232 22.63 2.43 20.06
N ALA A 233 22.88 2.99 18.87
CA ALA A 233 22.92 4.45 18.66
C ALA A 233 21.57 5.12 18.93
N GLU A 234 20.46 4.51 18.50
CA GLU A 234 19.13 5.06 18.73
C GLU A 234 18.70 4.89 20.21
N ALA A 235 19.14 3.82 20.87
CA ALA A 235 18.94 3.63 22.30
C ALA A 235 19.66 4.71 23.13
N GLU A 236 20.92 5.01 22.80
CA GLU A 236 21.65 6.13 23.43
C GLU A 236 20.96 7.47 23.17
N ARG A 237 20.51 7.71 21.93
CA ARG A 237 19.73 8.92 21.59
C ARG A 237 18.48 9.07 22.44
N CYS A 238 17.77 7.98 22.73
CA CYS A 238 16.62 7.98 23.63
C CYS A 238 17.04 8.40 25.06
N ARG A 239 18.12 7.84 25.61
CA ARG A 239 18.64 8.18 26.94
C ARG A 239 19.09 9.64 27.03
N GLU A 240 19.81 10.13 26.03
CA GLU A 240 20.26 11.53 25.95
C GLU A 240 19.08 12.50 25.88
N LEU A 241 18.09 12.20 25.05
CA LEU A 241 16.88 13.02 24.91
C LEU A 241 16.08 13.07 26.21
N ALA A 242 15.87 11.93 26.86
CA ALA A 242 15.25 11.89 28.18
C ALA A 242 16.05 12.67 29.22
N GLY A 243 17.39 12.64 29.15
CA GLY A 243 18.26 13.45 29.98
C GLY A 243 18.05 14.96 29.77
N LYS A 244 18.00 15.41 28.52
CA LYS A 244 17.77 16.82 28.16
C LYS A 244 16.38 17.31 28.57
N LEU A 245 15.38 16.43 28.54
CA LEU A 245 14.00 16.77 28.87
C LEU A 245 13.65 16.55 30.35
N GLY A 246 14.57 16.06 31.19
CA GLY A 246 14.33 15.78 32.61
C GLY A 246 13.39 14.59 32.85
N LEU A 247 13.42 13.59 31.96
CA LEU A 247 12.52 12.43 31.96
C LEU A 247 13.24 11.11 32.29
N LYS A 248 14.48 11.16 32.82
CA LYS A 248 15.31 9.95 33.06
C LYS A 248 14.59 8.88 33.89
N GLU A 249 13.89 9.29 34.95
CA GLU A 249 13.14 8.38 35.84
C GLU A 249 11.80 7.91 35.25
N ARG A 250 11.36 8.55 34.15
CA ARG A 250 10.10 8.25 33.46
C ARG A 250 10.30 7.39 32.21
N LEU A 251 11.54 7.06 31.85
CA LEU A 251 11.88 6.27 30.67
C LEU A 251 12.58 4.96 31.07
N HIS A 252 11.99 3.84 30.68
CA HIS A 252 12.51 2.49 30.98
C HIS A 252 12.83 1.74 29.68
N LEU A 253 14.11 1.51 29.41
CA LEU A 253 14.57 0.72 28.25
C LEU A 253 14.91 -0.69 28.70
N LEU A 254 14.02 -1.65 28.44
CA LEU A 254 14.16 -3.02 28.97
C LEU A 254 14.99 -3.94 28.08
N GLY A 255 15.19 -3.60 26.81
CA GLY A 255 15.80 -4.51 25.85
C GLY A 255 14.85 -5.65 25.47
N HIS A 256 15.40 -6.80 25.09
CA HIS A 256 14.62 -8.01 24.86
C HIS A 256 14.19 -8.64 26.19
N VAL A 257 12.91 -9.03 26.29
CA VAL A 257 12.33 -9.67 27.48
C VAL A 257 11.73 -11.03 27.10
N ARG A 258 11.51 -11.91 28.08
CA ARG A 258 10.89 -13.21 27.79
C ARG A 258 9.44 -13.05 27.37
N ALA A 259 8.90 -14.02 26.63
CA ALA A 259 7.50 -13.99 26.17
C ALA A 259 6.48 -13.80 27.32
N GLN A 260 6.70 -14.43 28.48
CA GLN A 260 5.85 -14.23 29.67
C GLN A 260 5.88 -12.78 30.19
N GLU A 261 7.04 -12.14 30.19
CA GLU A 261 7.21 -10.74 30.62
C GLU A 261 6.56 -9.78 29.62
N LEU A 262 6.73 -10.03 28.31
CA LEU A 262 6.07 -9.24 27.27
C LEU A 262 4.54 -9.31 27.39
N ARG A 263 3.98 -10.51 27.62
CA ARG A 263 2.53 -10.69 27.88
C ARG A 263 2.07 -9.92 29.13
N ALA A 264 2.88 -9.90 30.19
CA ALA A 264 2.59 -9.13 31.39
C ALA A 264 2.60 -7.62 31.11
N TRP A 265 3.55 -7.12 30.31
CA TRP A 265 3.56 -5.72 29.89
C TRP A 265 2.32 -5.32 29.09
N TYR A 266 1.92 -6.13 28.11
CA TYR A 266 0.69 -5.87 27.34
C TYR A 266 -0.57 -5.78 28.21
N ARG A 267 -0.71 -6.65 29.21
CA ARG A 267 -1.87 -6.65 30.11
C ARG A 267 -1.83 -5.57 31.19
N SER A 268 -0.65 -5.07 31.53
CA SER A 268 -0.46 -4.14 32.66
C SER A 268 -0.34 -2.68 32.23
N ALA A 269 -0.06 -2.40 30.95
CA ALA A 269 0.03 -1.05 30.41
C ALA A 269 -1.34 -0.36 30.29
N ASP A 270 -1.33 0.97 30.25
CA ASP A 270 -2.52 1.80 30.07
C ASP A 270 -2.76 2.14 28.58
N ALA A 271 -1.70 2.22 27.78
CA ALA A 271 -1.77 2.37 26.31
C ALA A 271 -0.53 1.79 25.62
N LEU A 272 -0.67 1.36 24.36
CA LEU A 272 0.43 1.11 23.44
C LEU A 272 0.65 2.34 22.54
N ALA A 273 1.88 2.80 22.43
CA ALA A 273 2.29 3.80 21.44
C ALA A 273 3.11 3.14 20.31
N ALA A 274 2.66 3.29 19.08
CA ALA A 274 3.34 2.83 17.87
C ALA A 274 3.70 4.02 16.96
N PRO A 275 4.78 4.78 17.25
CA PRO A 275 5.13 5.98 16.50
C PRO A 275 5.85 5.71 15.16
N SER A 276 5.88 4.46 14.70
CA SER A 276 6.61 4.04 13.51
C SER A 276 6.18 4.79 12.24
N VAL A 277 7.14 5.29 11.46
CA VAL A 277 6.91 5.95 10.16
C VAL A 277 6.94 4.97 8.97
N HIS A 278 7.42 3.74 9.19
CA HIS A 278 7.36 2.67 8.19
C HIS A 278 7.14 1.31 8.86
N GLU A 279 6.01 0.68 8.54
CA GLU A 279 5.57 -0.64 9.00
C GLU A 279 4.83 -1.36 7.87
N GLY A 280 5.16 -2.64 7.64
CA GLY A 280 4.40 -3.47 6.71
C GLY A 280 3.08 -3.99 7.26
N PHE A 281 2.98 -4.12 8.60
CA PHE A 281 1.77 -4.53 9.32
C PHE A 281 1.78 -4.13 10.80
N CYS A 282 2.90 -4.34 11.51
CA CYS A 282 3.04 -4.09 12.95
C CYS A 282 2.22 -5.06 13.85
N LEU A 283 2.70 -6.31 13.99
CA LEU A 283 2.11 -7.29 14.92
C LEU A 283 1.88 -6.76 16.35
N PRO A 284 2.79 -5.96 16.95
CA PRO A 284 2.57 -5.42 18.29
C PRO A 284 1.26 -4.67 18.52
N VAL A 285 0.71 -4.03 17.48
CA VAL A 285 -0.59 -3.36 17.53
C VAL A 285 -1.70 -4.38 17.73
N ILE A 286 -1.70 -5.45 16.95
CA ILE A 286 -2.73 -6.51 17.04
C ILE A 286 -2.59 -7.30 18.36
N GLU A 287 -1.36 -7.52 18.84
CA GLU A 287 -1.10 -8.15 20.14
C GLU A 287 -1.67 -7.31 21.30
N ALA A 288 -1.50 -5.99 21.26
CA ALA A 288 -2.13 -5.08 22.23
C ALA A 288 -3.66 -5.12 22.15
N MET A 289 -4.20 -5.03 20.93
CA MET A 289 -5.65 -5.09 20.70
C MET A 289 -6.26 -6.40 21.20
N ALA A 290 -5.58 -7.54 21.02
CA ALA A 290 -6.04 -8.85 21.46
C ALA A 290 -6.24 -8.95 22.98
N VAL A 291 -5.40 -8.27 23.78
CA VAL A 291 -5.59 -8.19 25.23
C VAL A 291 -6.48 -7.03 25.68
N GLY A 292 -6.87 -6.15 24.75
CA GLY A 292 -7.68 -4.98 25.03
C GLY A 292 -6.89 -3.77 25.56
N LEU A 293 -5.61 -3.68 25.21
CA LEU A 293 -4.77 -2.51 25.48
C LEU A 293 -5.04 -1.45 24.40
N PRO A 294 -5.52 -0.23 24.75
CA PRO A 294 -5.75 0.83 23.79
C PRO A 294 -4.48 1.17 22.99
N VAL A 295 -4.63 1.36 21.68
CA VAL A 295 -3.52 1.65 20.76
C VAL A 295 -3.58 3.09 20.27
N VAL A 296 -2.42 3.76 20.27
CA VAL A 296 -2.18 5.04 19.61
C VAL A 296 -1.04 4.86 18.60
N ALA A 297 -1.32 4.99 17.31
CA ALA A 297 -0.36 4.70 16.23
C ALA A 297 -0.17 5.87 15.25
N ALA A 298 1.01 5.97 14.64
CA ALA A 298 1.25 6.99 13.62
C ALA A 298 0.40 6.74 12.36
N ARG A 299 -0.08 7.79 11.71
CA ARG A 299 -0.73 7.70 10.39
C ARG A 299 0.29 7.52 9.26
N ALA A 300 1.05 6.44 9.32
CA ALA A 300 2.11 6.15 8.36
C ALA A 300 2.10 4.68 7.93
N ALA A 301 2.46 4.44 6.66
CA ALA A 301 2.56 3.11 6.07
C ALA A 301 1.30 2.25 6.31
N ALA A 302 1.43 1.01 6.79
CA ALA A 302 0.31 0.12 7.04
C ALA A 302 -0.44 0.37 8.37
N LEU A 303 0.05 1.24 9.26
CA LEU A 303 -0.54 1.39 10.59
C LEU A 303 -2.02 1.81 10.59
N PRO A 304 -2.49 2.75 9.75
CA PRO A 304 -3.91 3.09 9.68
C PRO A 304 -4.80 1.90 9.30
N GLU A 305 -4.32 1.04 8.39
CA GLU A 305 -5.00 -0.19 7.97
C GLU A 305 -5.02 -1.24 9.09
N THR A 306 -3.90 -1.44 9.77
CA THR A 306 -3.79 -2.40 10.88
C THR A 306 -4.69 -2.01 12.05
N VAL A 307 -4.67 -0.72 12.42
CA VAL A 307 -5.43 -0.19 13.55
C VAL A 307 -6.93 -0.11 13.24
N GLY A 308 -7.30 0.27 12.02
CA GLY A 308 -8.70 0.48 11.65
C GLY A 308 -9.39 1.50 12.56
N SER A 309 -10.66 1.27 12.89
CA SER A 309 -11.41 2.05 13.87
C SER A 309 -11.16 1.59 15.33
N ALA A 310 -10.20 0.69 15.59
CA ALA A 310 -10.01 0.08 16.90
C ALA A 310 -8.90 0.74 17.74
N GLY A 311 -8.30 1.83 17.24
CA GLY A 311 -7.28 2.61 17.91
C GLY A 311 -7.33 4.06 17.47
N LEU A 312 -6.60 4.91 18.19
CA LEU A 312 -6.40 6.30 17.77
C LEU A 312 -5.18 6.40 16.87
N THR A 313 -5.18 7.39 15.98
CA THR A 313 -4.03 7.68 15.13
C THR A 313 -3.60 9.14 15.23
N PHE A 314 -2.31 9.40 15.01
CA PHE A 314 -1.71 10.74 15.13
C PHE A 314 -0.82 11.08 13.92
N THR A 315 -0.57 12.37 13.68
CA THR A 315 0.31 12.84 12.60
C THR A 315 1.74 12.32 12.80
N PRO A 316 2.34 11.62 11.82
CA PRO A 316 3.72 11.17 11.95
C PRO A 316 4.67 12.33 12.23
N ASP A 317 5.65 12.11 13.11
CA ASP A 317 6.64 13.12 13.53
C ASP A 317 6.08 14.33 14.30
N ASP A 318 4.82 14.28 14.72
CA ASP A 318 4.18 15.30 15.58
C ASP A 318 4.03 14.79 17.02
N ALA A 319 4.94 15.21 17.89
CA ALA A 319 4.92 14.85 19.30
C ALA A 319 3.73 15.43 20.07
N ASP A 320 3.21 16.59 19.64
CA ASP A 320 2.08 17.24 20.29
C ASP A 320 0.76 16.52 19.96
N ASP A 321 0.61 16.02 18.73
CA ASP A 321 -0.52 15.17 18.37
C ASP A 321 -0.46 13.81 19.06
N LEU A 322 0.72 13.16 19.12
CA LEU A 322 0.88 11.92 19.89
C LEU A 322 0.51 12.12 21.37
N ALA A 323 1.01 13.19 22.00
CA ALA A 323 0.67 13.50 23.39
C ALA A 323 -0.84 13.76 23.58
N ARG A 324 -1.46 14.51 22.68
CA ARG A 324 -2.90 14.77 22.71
C ARG A 324 -3.73 13.48 22.60
N GLN A 325 -3.36 12.56 21.70
CA GLN A 325 -4.07 11.27 21.60
C GLN A 325 -3.85 10.39 22.83
N LEU A 326 -2.62 10.33 23.36
CA LEU A 326 -2.32 9.60 24.60
C LEU A 326 -3.11 10.17 25.78
N ARG A 327 -3.22 11.49 25.91
CA ARG A 327 -4.02 12.13 26.97
C ARG A 327 -5.49 11.71 26.92
N ARG A 328 -6.10 11.64 25.74
CA ARG A 328 -7.50 11.18 25.58
C ARG A 328 -7.72 9.75 26.12
N VAL A 329 -6.68 8.92 26.10
CA VAL A 329 -6.71 7.55 26.64
C VAL A 329 -6.43 7.55 28.15
N LEU A 330 -5.45 8.33 28.60
CA LEU A 330 -4.96 8.30 29.99
C LEU A 330 -5.83 9.12 30.97
N GLU A 331 -6.49 10.18 30.48
CA GLU A 331 -7.48 10.99 31.19
C GLU A 331 -8.80 11.00 30.39
N PRO A 332 -9.60 9.93 30.47
CA PRO A 332 -10.88 9.93 29.80
C PRO A 332 -11.79 11.02 30.38
N CYS A 333 -12.38 11.85 29.52
CA CYS A 333 -13.41 12.79 29.93
C CYS A 333 -14.64 12.01 30.41
N SER A 334 -15.19 12.35 31.58
CA SER A 334 -16.44 11.76 32.05
C SER A 334 -17.59 12.18 31.12
N PRO A 335 -18.38 11.23 30.59
CA PRO A 335 -19.48 11.57 29.71
C PRO A 335 -20.52 12.40 30.47
N SER A 336 -20.82 13.59 29.96
CA SER A 336 -21.90 14.44 30.44
C SER A 336 -22.99 14.44 29.38
N VAL A 337 -24.14 13.82 29.66
CA VAL A 337 -25.49 14.40 29.44
C VAL A 337 -26.50 13.64 30.31
N ALA A 338 -27.16 14.35 31.23
CA ALA A 338 -28.40 13.92 31.88
C ALA A 338 -29.60 14.61 31.20
N GLY A 339 -30.60 13.86 30.72
CA GLY A 339 -31.89 14.38 30.22
C GLY A 339 -32.39 13.78 28.89
N VAL A 340 -33.70 13.87 28.65
CA VAL A 340 -34.35 13.44 27.39
C VAL A 340 -34.04 14.47 26.30
N ALA A 341 -32.89 14.31 25.63
CA ALA A 341 -32.34 15.31 24.69
C ALA A 341 -32.67 14.97 23.22
N ARG A 342 -32.89 16.03 22.41
CA ARG A 342 -33.29 15.95 20.99
C ARG A 342 -32.12 15.59 20.07
N ILE A 343 -32.42 15.17 18.85
CA ILE A 343 -31.43 14.92 17.80
C ILE A 343 -31.65 15.92 16.67
N ALA A 344 -30.61 16.68 16.30
CA ALA A 344 -30.62 17.50 15.09
C ALA A 344 -30.08 16.69 13.91
N VAL A 345 -30.77 16.74 12.76
CA VAL A 345 -30.27 16.21 11.49
C VAL A 345 -30.06 17.36 10.53
N VAL A 346 -28.83 17.51 10.03
CA VAL A 346 -28.40 18.63 9.19
C VAL A 346 -28.09 18.12 7.79
N ALA A 347 -28.80 18.64 6.80
CA ALA A 347 -28.59 18.33 5.39
C ALA A 347 -28.58 19.61 4.56
N ALA A 348 -27.68 19.71 3.57
CA ALA A 348 -27.64 20.87 2.68
C ALA A 348 -29.00 21.15 2.03
N ARG A 349 -29.70 20.08 1.63
CA ARG A 349 -31.03 20.11 1.00
C ARG A 349 -31.92 19.03 1.60
N PHE A 350 -33.21 19.30 1.69
CA PHE A 350 -34.20 18.38 2.28
C PHE A 350 -35.57 18.56 1.63
N GLY A 351 -36.24 17.46 1.27
CA GLY A 351 -37.61 17.45 0.71
C GLY A 351 -37.77 16.54 -0.53
N ALA A 352 -39.01 16.30 -0.94
CA ALA A 352 -39.37 15.31 -1.99
C ALA A 352 -38.84 15.62 -3.41
N GLY A 353 -38.39 16.84 -3.68
CA GLY A 353 -37.90 17.27 -5.00
C GLY A 353 -36.40 17.10 -5.24
N PHE A 354 -35.63 16.62 -4.27
CA PHE A 354 -34.16 16.54 -4.36
C PHE A 354 -33.67 15.12 -4.67
N ALA A 355 -32.89 14.96 -5.74
CA ALA A 355 -32.42 13.67 -6.25
C ALA A 355 -30.96 13.35 -5.83
N GLY A 356 -30.64 13.46 -4.53
CA GLY A 356 -29.31 13.20 -3.98
C GLY A 356 -29.28 12.00 -3.03
N GLY A 357 -28.27 11.13 -3.17
CA GLY A 357 -28.14 9.91 -2.36
C GLY A 357 -27.88 10.20 -0.87
N ALA A 358 -27.01 11.17 -0.58
CA ALA A 358 -26.66 11.56 0.79
C ALA A 358 -27.83 12.25 1.50
N GLU A 359 -28.51 13.19 0.84
CA GLU A 359 -29.69 13.86 1.40
C GLU A 359 -30.83 12.89 1.68
N ARG A 360 -31.08 11.95 0.75
CA ARG A 360 -32.08 10.91 0.96
C ARG A 360 -31.72 10.00 2.12
N SER A 361 -30.43 9.69 2.30
CA SER A 361 -29.97 8.90 3.45
C SER A 361 -30.21 9.63 4.78
N LEU A 362 -29.84 10.91 4.88
CA LEU A 362 -30.11 11.73 6.07
C LEU A 362 -31.61 11.83 6.37
N GLN A 363 -32.45 11.99 5.35
CA GLN A 363 -33.91 11.94 5.52
C GLN A 363 -34.38 10.59 6.07
N ARG A 364 -33.87 9.47 5.54
CA ARG A 364 -34.22 8.13 6.01
C ARG A 364 -33.75 7.89 7.45
N ILE A 365 -32.59 8.41 7.83
CA ILE A 365 -32.09 8.37 9.22
C ILE A 365 -33.03 9.16 10.14
N ALA A 366 -33.40 10.39 9.78
CA ALA A 366 -34.29 11.22 10.59
C ALA A 366 -35.66 10.53 10.82
N LEU A 367 -36.25 9.97 9.75
CA LEU A 367 -37.52 9.26 9.83
C LEU A 367 -37.41 7.97 10.64
N ALA A 368 -36.34 7.20 10.47
CA ALA A 368 -36.12 5.97 11.22
C ALA A 368 -35.96 6.24 12.73
N LEU A 369 -35.19 7.27 13.11
CA LEU A 369 -35.04 7.68 14.51
C LEU A 369 -36.36 8.15 15.13
N LYS A 370 -37.16 8.90 14.37
CA LYS A 370 -38.50 9.30 14.81
C LYS A 370 -39.44 8.11 15.00
N GLN A 371 -39.43 7.14 14.08
CA GLN A 371 -40.20 5.89 14.23
C GLN A 371 -39.74 5.07 15.44
N ALA A 372 -38.47 5.17 15.83
CA ALA A 372 -37.93 4.60 17.06
C ALA A 372 -38.24 5.43 18.33
N GLY A 373 -39.10 6.45 18.24
CA GLY A 373 -39.56 7.24 19.39
C GLY A 373 -38.62 8.35 19.84
N ARG A 374 -37.63 8.74 19.03
CA ARG A 374 -36.73 9.86 19.34
C ARG A 374 -37.33 11.20 18.89
N GLU A 375 -37.06 12.27 19.65
CA GLU A 375 -37.33 13.64 19.20
C GLU A 375 -36.28 14.07 18.18
N VAL A 376 -36.71 14.36 16.94
CA VAL A 376 -35.83 14.72 15.82
C VAL A 376 -36.28 16.04 15.19
N GLU A 377 -35.34 16.97 15.03
CA GLU A 377 -35.51 18.21 14.27
C GLU A 377 -34.53 18.23 13.09
N ILE A 378 -34.96 18.81 11.97
CA ILE A 378 -34.17 18.88 10.74
C ILE A 378 -33.76 20.32 10.47
N PHE A 379 -32.48 20.52 10.22
CA PHE A 379 -31.90 21.80 9.85
C PHE A 379 -31.37 21.70 8.43
N THR A 380 -31.80 22.61 7.56
CA THR A 380 -31.43 22.57 6.15
C THR A 380 -31.33 23.98 5.58
N THR A 381 -30.85 24.08 4.34
CA THR A 381 -30.73 25.37 3.68
C THR A 381 -31.85 25.62 2.69
N THR A 382 -31.90 26.84 2.17
CA THR A 382 -32.73 27.22 1.02
C THR A 382 -32.10 26.85 -0.31
N ALA A 383 -30.92 26.21 -0.37
CA ALA A 383 -30.28 25.86 -1.64
C ALA A 383 -31.15 24.89 -2.49
N ALA A 384 -31.26 25.17 -3.78
CA ALA A 384 -31.99 24.35 -4.75
C ALA A 384 -31.09 23.35 -5.50
N ASP A 385 -29.79 23.63 -5.58
CA ASP A 385 -28.77 22.82 -6.24
C ASP A 385 -27.53 22.66 -5.36
N GLU A 386 -26.60 21.81 -5.82
CA GLU A 386 -25.38 21.45 -5.07
C GLU A 386 -24.43 22.63 -4.86
N LEU A 387 -24.52 23.64 -5.73
CA LEU A 387 -23.67 24.82 -5.69
C LEU A 387 -24.31 25.96 -4.89
N GLY A 388 -25.56 25.80 -4.44
CA GLY A 388 -26.31 26.87 -3.79
C GLY A 388 -26.57 28.09 -4.68
N LEU A 389 -26.43 27.95 -6.01
CA LEU A 389 -26.60 29.06 -6.96
C LEU A 389 -28.06 29.46 -7.10
N ARG A 390 -28.97 28.47 -7.02
CA ARG A 390 -30.41 28.69 -6.95
C ARG A 390 -30.91 28.45 -5.54
N GLN A 391 -31.98 29.14 -5.17
CA GLN A 391 -32.61 29.05 -3.86
C GLN A 391 -34.10 28.67 -4.01
N VAL A 392 -34.62 27.81 -3.13
CA VAL A 392 -36.03 27.40 -3.05
C VAL A 392 -36.66 27.91 -1.76
N GLY A 393 -37.88 28.44 -1.88
CA GLY A 393 -38.74 28.76 -0.74
C GLY A 393 -38.28 29.98 0.07
N ARG A 394 -38.90 30.16 1.24
CA ARG A 394 -38.53 31.19 2.22
C ARG A 394 -37.95 30.51 3.46
N SER A 395 -36.99 31.16 4.11
CA SER A 395 -36.48 30.74 5.42
C SER A 395 -37.62 30.61 6.44
N GLY A 396 -37.48 29.69 7.39
CA GLY A 396 -38.46 29.47 8.45
C GLY A 396 -38.62 28.00 8.83
N THR A 397 -39.52 27.76 9.79
CA THR A 397 -39.81 26.44 10.34
C THR A 397 -41.14 25.92 9.83
N ARG A 398 -41.19 24.68 9.36
CA ARG A 398 -42.42 24.00 8.93
C ARG A 398 -42.41 22.53 9.34
N ALA A 399 -43.59 21.94 9.55
CA ALA A 399 -43.71 20.50 9.68
C ALA A 399 -43.78 19.86 8.28
N GLU A 400 -42.83 18.98 7.94
CA GLU A 400 -42.79 18.20 6.71
C GLU A 400 -42.59 16.73 7.10
N ASP A 401 -43.37 15.78 6.56
CA ASP A 401 -43.33 14.34 6.96
C ASP A 401 -43.40 14.11 8.49
N GLY A 402 -44.08 15.03 9.18
CA GLY A 402 -44.24 15.08 10.63
C GLY A 402 -42.97 15.45 11.41
N VAL A 403 -41.86 15.79 10.79
CA VAL A 403 -40.66 16.33 11.46
C VAL A 403 -40.64 17.85 11.32
N LEU A 404 -40.10 18.55 12.33
CA LEU A 404 -39.87 19.99 12.22
C LEU A 404 -38.65 20.24 11.33
N VAL A 405 -38.84 21.01 10.26
CA VAL A 405 -37.81 21.38 9.29
C VAL A 405 -37.56 22.88 9.38
N HIS A 406 -36.33 23.26 9.73
CA HIS A 406 -35.85 24.63 9.83
C HIS A 406 -34.98 24.96 8.62
N ARG A 407 -35.40 25.94 7.80
CA ARG A 407 -34.71 26.34 6.56
C ARG A 407 -34.01 27.69 6.72
N PHE A 408 -32.73 27.75 6.34
CA PHE A 408 -31.88 28.94 6.44
C PHE A 408 -31.22 29.33 5.11
N PRO A 409 -30.86 30.61 4.91
CA PRO A 409 -30.13 31.03 3.71
C PRO A 409 -28.79 30.31 3.54
N ALA A 410 -28.49 29.80 2.34
CA ALA A 410 -27.17 29.27 1.99
C ALA A 410 -26.29 30.35 1.36
N LEU A 411 -24.98 30.27 1.62
CA LEU A 411 -23.97 30.93 0.81
C LEU A 411 -23.58 29.99 -0.35
N PRO A 412 -23.58 30.46 -1.61
CA PRO A 412 -23.24 29.64 -2.76
C PRO A 412 -21.77 29.21 -2.73
N CYS A 413 -21.47 28.04 -3.31
CA CYS A 413 -20.12 27.51 -3.48
C CYS A 413 -19.31 28.37 -4.46
N ASP A 414 -18.02 28.57 -4.18
CA ASP A 414 -17.03 29.02 -5.17
C ASP A 414 -16.38 27.80 -5.84
N ALA A 415 -17.10 27.19 -6.79
CA ALA A 415 -16.63 25.98 -7.47
C ALA A 415 -15.30 26.18 -8.22
N ALA A 416 -15.10 27.37 -8.82
CA ALA A 416 -13.89 27.68 -9.56
C ALA A 416 -12.69 27.87 -8.61
N GLY A 417 -12.89 28.56 -7.49
CA GLY A 417 -11.88 28.69 -6.44
C GLY A 417 -11.55 27.36 -5.78
N LEU A 418 -12.56 26.53 -5.51
CA LEU A 418 -12.39 25.19 -4.96
C LEU A 418 -11.52 24.32 -5.87
N HIS A 419 -11.81 24.26 -7.17
CA HIS A 419 -11.04 23.46 -8.12
C HIS A 419 -9.54 23.87 -8.14
N LYS A 420 -9.26 25.18 -8.22
CA LYS A 420 -7.89 25.71 -8.17
C LYS A 420 -7.19 25.39 -6.85
N ALA A 421 -7.91 25.47 -5.74
CA ALA A 421 -7.38 25.14 -4.42
C ALA A 421 -7.04 23.65 -4.30
N LEU A 422 -7.90 22.76 -4.81
CA LEU A 422 -7.65 21.32 -4.80
C LEU A 422 -6.44 20.94 -5.65
N ASP A 423 -6.26 21.56 -6.81
CA ASP A 423 -5.07 21.34 -7.65
C ASP A 423 -3.78 21.76 -6.92
N ARG A 424 -3.81 22.89 -6.21
CA ARG A 424 -2.70 23.34 -5.37
C ARG A 424 -2.43 22.38 -4.21
N CYS A 425 -3.45 21.96 -3.47
CA CYS A 425 -3.32 20.98 -2.39
C CYS A 425 -2.75 19.64 -2.90
N ARG A 426 -3.09 19.24 -4.12
CA ARG A 426 -2.55 18.02 -4.74
C ARG A 426 -1.05 18.12 -5.01
N GLN A 427 -0.58 19.29 -5.44
CA GLN A 427 0.84 19.54 -5.71
C GLN A 427 1.64 19.78 -4.43
N THR A 428 1.05 20.52 -3.49
CA THR A 428 1.65 20.92 -2.21
C THR A 428 0.65 20.70 -1.08
N PRO A 429 0.60 19.50 -0.49
CA PRO A 429 -0.39 19.16 0.55
C PRO A 429 -0.34 20.03 1.80
N HIS A 430 0.80 20.67 2.10
CA HIS A 430 1.01 21.54 3.25
C HIS A 430 0.71 23.02 2.97
N ASP A 431 0.07 23.34 1.85
CA ASP A 431 -0.30 24.72 1.51
C ASP A 431 -1.55 25.16 2.28
N ASP A 432 -1.35 25.73 3.47
CA ASP A 432 -2.44 26.16 4.36
C ASP A 432 -3.41 27.14 3.69
N ALA A 433 -2.92 28.02 2.81
CA ALA A 433 -3.76 28.98 2.09
C ALA A 433 -4.65 28.27 1.07
N ALA A 434 -4.13 27.28 0.35
CA ALA A 434 -4.93 26.44 -0.54
C ALA A 434 -5.97 25.63 0.24
N GLN A 435 -5.60 25.06 1.39
CA GLN A 435 -6.54 24.33 2.24
C GLN A 435 -7.68 25.23 2.77
N GLU A 436 -7.37 26.46 3.19
CA GLU A 436 -8.35 27.45 3.60
C GLU A 436 -9.29 27.83 2.45
N GLN A 437 -8.74 28.04 1.26
CA GLN A 437 -9.53 28.34 0.07
C GLN A 437 -10.45 27.17 -0.33
N ALA A 438 -9.96 25.93 -0.23
CA ALA A 438 -10.77 24.74 -0.47
C ALA A 438 -11.93 24.65 0.54
N ALA A 439 -11.66 24.88 1.82
CA ALA A 439 -12.69 24.90 2.86
C ALA A 439 -13.77 25.96 2.58
N ARG A 440 -13.38 27.20 2.24
CA ARG A 440 -14.32 28.30 1.94
C ARG A 440 -15.12 28.11 0.66
N GLY A 441 -14.60 27.31 -0.28
CA GLY A 441 -15.26 27.05 -1.56
C GLY A 441 -16.49 26.13 -1.46
N LEU A 442 -16.77 25.57 -0.27
CA LEU A 442 -17.90 24.67 -0.02
C LEU A 442 -19.19 25.44 0.29
N LEU A 443 -20.33 24.73 0.33
CA LEU A 443 -21.62 25.31 0.68
C LEU A 443 -21.74 25.53 2.19
N HIS A 444 -21.91 26.78 2.63
CA HIS A 444 -22.02 27.17 4.04
C HIS A 444 -23.38 27.82 4.36
N SER A 445 -23.77 27.82 5.63
CA SER A 445 -24.89 28.63 6.13
C SER A 445 -24.58 29.14 7.54
N PRO A 446 -23.96 30.32 7.68
CA PRO A 446 -23.64 30.90 8.98
C PRO A 446 -24.87 31.05 9.89
N ALA A 447 -26.04 31.37 9.31
CA ALA A 447 -27.30 31.52 10.04
C ALA A 447 -27.77 30.19 10.66
N LEU A 448 -27.65 29.08 9.92
CA LEU A 448 -28.00 27.74 10.41
C LEU A 448 -27.08 27.33 11.57
N VAL A 449 -25.77 27.50 11.38
CA VAL A 449 -24.76 27.11 12.38
C VAL A 449 -24.91 27.96 13.66
N ALA A 450 -25.15 29.26 13.52
CA ALA A 450 -25.41 30.15 14.65
C ALA A 450 -26.65 29.73 15.45
N GLU A 451 -27.72 29.32 14.78
CA GLU A 451 -28.95 28.86 15.45
C GLU A 451 -28.75 27.54 16.19
N LEU A 452 -28.03 26.57 15.58
CA LEU A 452 -27.67 25.32 16.27
C LEU A 452 -26.79 25.58 17.49
N ASN A 453 -25.83 26.49 17.39
CA ASN A 453 -24.96 26.85 18.50
C ASN A 453 -25.74 27.54 19.63
N ARG A 454 -26.71 28.40 19.31
CA ARG A 454 -27.62 29.02 20.30
C ARG A 454 -28.45 27.99 21.05
N ARG A 455 -28.87 26.92 20.38
CA ARG A 455 -29.69 25.81 20.92
C ARG A 455 -28.86 24.59 21.33
N ARG A 456 -27.54 24.71 21.45
CA ARG A 456 -26.61 23.57 21.67
C ARG A 456 -27.02 22.68 22.84
N GLY A 457 -27.51 23.27 23.93
CA GLY A 457 -27.95 22.53 25.14
C GLY A 457 -29.24 21.72 24.98
N GLU A 458 -29.99 21.89 23.89
CA GLU A 458 -31.22 21.14 23.61
C GLU A 458 -30.95 19.79 22.92
N PHE A 459 -29.77 19.64 22.31
CA PHE A 459 -29.43 18.50 21.47
C PHE A 459 -28.44 17.56 22.18
N CYS A 460 -28.73 16.26 22.13
CA CYS A 460 -27.74 15.25 22.49
C CYS A 460 -26.78 14.98 21.33
N ALA A 461 -27.20 15.17 20.08
CA ALA A 461 -26.38 14.89 18.90
C ALA A 461 -26.81 15.73 17.70
N ILE A 462 -25.86 16.00 16.81
CA ILE A 462 -26.07 16.67 15.53
C ILE A 462 -25.53 15.74 14.43
N ILE A 463 -26.41 15.10 13.67
CA ILE A 463 -26.04 14.23 12.54
C ILE A 463 -25.93 15.11 11.29
N VAL A 464 -24.78 15.14 10.61
CA VAL A 464 -24.56 15.99 9.43
C VAL A 464 -23.86 15.24 8.30
N GLY A 465 -24.20 15.58 7.05
CA GLY A 465 -23.47 15.12 5.87
C GLY A 465 -23.95 15.77 4.56
N PRO A 466 -23.31 15.46 3.42
CA PRO A 466 -22.05 14.72 3.29
C PRO A 466 -20.82 15.58 3.67
N TYR A 467 -19.64 14.94 3.76
CA TYR A 467 -18.36 15.57 4.13
C TYR A 467 -17.93 16.71 3.19
N GLY A 468 -18.39 16.68 1.93
CA GLY A 468 -18.14 17.71 0.93
C GLY A 468 -19.03 18.95 1.08
N CYS A 469 -19.90 19.01 2.09
CA CYS A 469 -20.69 20.19 2.41
C CYS A 469 -20.00 21.01 3.51
N GLY A 470 -19.90 22.34 3.32
CA GLY A 470 -19.27 23.25 4.28
C GLY A 470 -19.96 23.24 5.65
N LEU A 471 -21.25 22.92 5.72
CA LEU A 471 -21.98 22.71 6.99
C LEU A 471 -21.36 21.60 7.85
N ALA A 472 -20.90 20.50 7.23
CA ALA A 472 -20.26 19.40 7.96
C ALA A 472 -18.95 19.87 8.59
N LEU A 473 -18.16 20.66 7.85
CA LEU A 473 -16.92 21.25 8.33
C LEU A 473 -17.15 22.26 9.44
N ASP A 474 -18.12 23.17 9.26
CA ASP A 474 -18.44 24.21 10.25
C ASP A 474 -18.84 23.60 11.59
N LEU A 475 -19.70 22.58 11.57
CA LEU A 475 -20.16 21.89 12.78
C LEU A 475 -19.04 21.05 13.42
N ALA A 476 -18.21 20.37 12.63
CA ALA A 476 -17.05 19.64 13.13
C ALA A 476 -16.02 20.56 13.82
N LEU A 477 -15.87 21.80 13.37
CA LEU A 477 -14.98 22.78 13.98
C LEU A 477 -15.56 23.44 15.23
N GLN A 478 -16.87 23.75 15.24
CA GLN A 478 -17.50 24.53 16.33
C GLN A 478 -18.12 23.69 17.44
N MET A 479 -18.63 22.49 17.11
CA MET A 479 -19.33 21.58 18.03
C MET A 479 -18.90 20.11 17.81
N PRO A 480 -17.59 19.78 17.84
CA PRO A 480 -17.10 18.43 17.57
C PRO A 480 -17.71 17.36 18.50
N GLU A 481 -17.96 17.69 19.76
CA GLU A 481 -18.48 16.77 20.78
C GLU A 481 -19.96 16.38 20.60
N LEU A 482 -20.72 17.14 19.82
CA LEU A 482 -22.10 16.80 19.45
C LEU A 482 -22.21 16.25 18.03
N THR A 483 -21.23 16.53 17.18
CA THR A 483 -21.29 16.24 15.75
C THR A 483 -21.08 14.75 15.48
N VAL A 484 -21.98 14.16 14.71
CA VAL A 484 -21.88 12.80 14.16
C VAL A 484 -21.91 12.90 12.65
N LEU A 485 -20.82 12.52 11.99
CA LEU A 485 -20.63 12.71 10.56
C LEU A 485 -21.20 11.53 9.77
N LEU A 486 -22.01 11.78 8.76
CA LEU A 486 -22.33 10.87 7.66
C LEU A 486 -21.49 11.32 6.45
N PRO A 487 -20.26 10.81 6.27
CA PRO A 487 -19.32 11.46 5.36
C PRO A 487 -19.73 11.25 3.91
N CYS A 488 -20.04 10.03 3.48
CA CYS A 488 -20.11 9.66 2.07
C CYS A 488 -18.74 9.80 1.37
N PHE A 489 -17.67 9.31 1.99
CA PHE A 489 -16.31 9.45 1.44
C PHE A 489 -16.15 8.73 0.09
N HIS A 490 -15.39 9.36 -0.80
CA HIS A 490 -14.92 8.83 -2.08
C HIS A 490 -13.41 9.10 -2.23
N ASP A 491 -12.70 8.30 -3.03
CA ASP A 491 -11.29 8.58 -3.32
C ASP A 491 -11.19 9.73 -4.32
N GLU A 492 -11.17 10.96 -3.79
CA GLU A 492 -11.11 12.19 -4.58
C GLU A 492 -10.25 13.26 -3.88
N PRO A 493 -9.77 14.29 -4.62
CA PRO A 493 -8.87 15.30 -4.05
C PRO A 493 -9.41 16.00 -2.81
N LEU A 494 -10.73 16.27 -2.73
CA LEU A 494 -11.34 16.94 -1.59
C LEU A 494 -11.25 16.12 -0.30
N ALA A 495 -11.45 14.80 -0.37
CA ALA A 495 -11.35 13.90 0.77
C ALA A 495 -9.93 13.86 1.38
N ARG A 496 -8.91 14.29 0.62
CA ARG A 496 -7.50 14.28 1.02
C ARG A 496 -6.99 15.63 1.53
N VAL A 497 -7.86 16.64 1.66
CA VAL A 497 -7.49 17.96 2.21
C VAL A 497 -7.23 17.83 3.73
N PRO A 498 -6.00 18.07 4.23
CA PRO A 498 -5.66 17.83 5.63
C PRO A 498 -6.56 18.56 6.63
N LYS A 499 -6.86 19.84 6.37
CA LYS A 499 -7.76 20.65 7.21
C LYS A 499 -9.14 20.03 7.43
N LEU A 500 -9.73 19.42 6.41
CA LEU A 500 -11.04 18.75 6.52
C LEU A 500 -10.90 17.49 7.38
N LEU A 501 -9.88 16.68 7.11
CA LEU A 501 -9.62 15.45 7.86
C LEU A 501 -9.33 15.73 9.34
N ASP A 502 -8.60 16.80 9.66
CA ASP A 502 -8.32 17.20 11.03
C ASP A 502 -9.56 17.59 11.81
N ALA A 503 -10.56 18.22 11.16
CA ALA A 503 -11.86 18.48 11.76
C ALA A 503 -12.64 17.17 11.96
N TYR A 504 -12.69 16.30 10.95
CA TYR A 504 -13.46 15.06 10.99
C TYR A 504 -12.89 13.99 11.95
N ARG A 505 -11.59 14.05 12.31
CA ARG A 505 -10.99 13.22 13.36
C ARG A 505 -11.42 13.57 14.79
N ARG A 506 -12.08 14.72 14.97
CA ARG A 506 -12.47 15.24 16.29
C ARG A 506 -13.95 15.10 16.58
N VAL A 507 -14.77 14.78 15.57
CA VAL A 507 -16.22 14.60 15.75
C VAL A 507 -16.52 13.45 16.70
N ALA A 508 -17.68 13.47 17.33
CA ALA A 508 -18.10 12.52 18.34
C ALA A 508 -18.42 11.12 17.80
N GLY A 509 -18.66 11.00 16.50
CA GLY A 509 -18.78 9.70 15.83
C GLY A 509 -18.96 9.79 14.33
N VAL A 510 -18.87 8.65 13.65
CA VAL A 510 -19.00 8.57 12.18
C VAL A 510 -19.93 7.43 11.76
N LEU A 511 -20.84 7.72 10.84
CA LEU A 511 -21.78 6.77 10.25
C LEU A 511 -21.34 6.51 8.81
N TYR A 512 -20.85 5.31 8.51
CA TYR A 512 -20.48 4.92 7.15
C TYR A 512 -21.63 4.19 6.47
N HIS A 513 -21.83 4.39 5.17
CA HIS A 513 -22.83 3.58 4.45
C HIS A 513 -22.33 2.16 4.16
N THR A 514 -21.04 2.00 3.88
CA THR A 514 -20.46 0.72 3.47
C THR A 514 -19.16 0.39 4.21
N PRO A 515 -18.79 -0.91 4.31
CA PRO A 515 -17.46 -1.30 4.78
C PRO A 515 -16.34 -0.65 3.97
N GLU A 516 -16.52 -0.50 2.66
CA GLU A 516 -15.54 0.10 1.75
C GLU A 516 -15.30 1.58 2.04
N GLU A 517 -16.36 2.32 2.38
CA GLU A 517 -16.24 3.72 2.78
C GLU A 517 -15.48 3.87 4.09
N ARG A 518 -15.79 3.03 5.09
CA ARG A 518 -15.03 3.01 6.35
C ARG A 518 -13.57 2.65 6.10
N GLU A 519 -13.34 1.68 5.24
CA GLU A 519 -12.00 1.23 4.86
C GLU A 519 -11.19 2.34 4.20
N LEU A 520 -11.78 3.11 3.27
CA LEU A 520 -11.15 4.31 2.72
C LEU A 520 -10.81 5.31 3.82
N ALA A 521 -11.76 5.58 4.72
CA ALA A 521 -11.58 6.54 5.81
C ALA A 521 -10.47 6.13 6.78
N ASP A 522 -10.41 4.87 7.18
CA ASP A 522 -9.47 4.37 8.19
C ASP A 522 -8.09 4.06 7.60
N ALA A 523 -8.04 3.38 6.45
CA ALA A 523 -6.79 2.89 5.88
C ALA A 523 -6.08 3.93 5.00
N GLU A 524 -6.81 4.84 4.36
CA GLU A 524 -6.21 5.80 3.42
C GLU A 524 -6.29 7.27 3.87
N LEU A 525 -7.42 7.70 4.44
CA LEU A 525 -7.60 9.07 4.90
C LEU A 525 -7.13 9.28 6.35
N GLY A 526 -7.03 8.18 7.11
CA GLY A 526 -6.61 8.18 8.50
C GLY A 526 -7.57 8.96 9.41
N VAL A 527 -8.88 8.80 9.20
CA VAL A 527 -9.93 9.34 10.08
C VAL A 527 -9.98 8.54 11.39
N ASN A 528 -9.90 7.20 11.31
CA ASN A 528 -9.77 6.24 12.43
C ASN A 528 -10.64 6.60 13.64
N GLN A 529 -11.95 6.78 13.40
CA GLN A 529 -12.88 7.21 14.43
C GLN A 529 -13.44 6.02 15.21
N PRO A 530 -13.10 5.86 16.52
CA PRO A 530 -13.47 4.66 17.26
C PRO A 530 -14.96 4.50 17.50
N ASN A 531 -15.66 5.61 17.69
CA ASN A 531 -17.11 5.60 17.75
C ASN A 531 -17.70 5.70 16.34
N SER A 532 -17.70 4.59 15.61
CA SER A 532 -18.26 4.54 14.26
C SER A 532 -19.03 3.26 13.96
N ALA A 533 -19.95 3.34 13.00
CA ALA A 533 -20.75 2.19 12.56
C ALA A 533 -21.01 2.21 11.06
N ILE A 534 -21.17 1.02 10.48
CA ILE A 534 -21.66 0.85 9.11
C ILE A 534 -23.19 0.78 9.18
N VAL A 535 -23.86 1.89 8.87
CA VAL A 535 -25.32 2.02 9.02
C VAL A 535 -26.10 1.58 7.78
N GLY A 536 -25.47 1.61 6.60
CA GLY A 536 -26.15 1.34 5.34
C GLY A 536 -27.20 2.39 5.01
N ALA A 537 -28.31 1.95 4.43
CA ALA A 537 -29.48 2.78 4.18
C ALA A 537 -30.76 2.00 4.49
N TRP A 538 -31.90 2.66 4.36
CA TRP A 538 -33.21 2.02 4.39
C TRP A 538 -33.89 2.19 3.03
N VAL A 539 -34.32 1.08 2.43
CA VAL A 539 -34.95 1.01 1.10
C VAL A 539 -36.33 0.38 1.21
N ASP A 540 -37.28 0.98 0.49
CA ASP A 540 -38.63 0.44 0.33
C ASP A 540 -38.60 -0.84 -0.51
N THR A 541 -39.22 -1.90 0.01
CA THR A 541 -39.28 -3.22 -0.62
C THR A 541 -40.62 -3.50 -1.32
N GLN A 542 -41.50 -2.50 -1.41
CA GLN A 542 -42.72 -2.59 -2.19
C GLN A 542 -42.41 -3.05 -3.63
N ARG A 543 -43.20 -4.03 -4.11
CA ARG A 543 -43.03 -4.61 -5.44
C ARG A 543 -43.66 -3.72 -6.51
N GLY A 544 -42.91 -3.48 -7.59
CA GLY A 544 -43.43 -2.98 -8.86
C GLY A 544 -43.99 -4.11 -9.73
N SER A 545 -44.70 -3.72 -10.78
CA SER A 545 -45.23 -4.62 -11.81
C SER A 545 -44.27 -4.71 -12.99
N ALA A 546 -43.61 -5.87 -13.13
CA ALA A 546 -42.74 -6.16 -14.26
C ALA A 546 -43.46 -6.02 -15.62
N GLN A 547 -44.75 -6.42 -15.67
CA GLN A 547 -45.58 -6.29 -16.86
C GLN A 547 -45.76 -4.81 -17.26
N GLN A 548 -45.98 -3.92 -16.29
CA GLN A 548 -46.11 -2.48 -16.57
C GLN A 548 -44.78 -1.85 -17.00
N GLY A 549 -43.66 -2.28 -16.41
CA GLY A 549 -42.33 -1.86 -16.85
C GLY A 549 -42.05 -2.24 -18.30
N GLN A 550 -42.33 -3.49 -18.66
CA GLN A 550 -42.17 -4.02 -20.02
C GLN A 550 -43.12 -3.38 -21.03
N ALA A 551 -44.37 -3.09 -20.64
CA ALA A 551 -45.31 -2.38 -21.49
C ALA A 551 -44.82 -0.96 -21.84
N ARG A 552 -44.06 -0.32 -20.94
CA ARG A 552 -43.50 1.02 -21.15
C ARG A 552 -42.19 0.99 -21.96
N CYS A 553 -41.29 0.05 -21.66
CA CYS A 553 -39.92 0.07 -22.18
C CYS A 553 -39.69 -0.90 -23.35
N GLY A 554 -40.59 -1.86 -23.54
CA GLY A 554 -40.42 -3.01 -24.41
C GLY A 554 -40.02 -4.28 -23.63
N PRO A 555 -39.99 -5.44 -24.29
CA PRO A 555 -39.77 -6.73 -23.63
C PRO A 555 -38.32 -6.96 -23.20
N GLU A 556 -37.35 -6.31 -23.86
CA GLU A 556 -35.92 -6.60 -23.73
C GLU A 556 -35.15 -5.30 -23.53
N TYR A 557 -34.94 -4.92 -22.27
CA TYR A 557 -34.25 -3.68 -21.94
C TYR A 557 -33.38 -3.79 -20.68
N VAL A 558 -32.35 -2.95 -20.66
CA VAL A 558 -31.52 -2.63 -19.50
C VAL A 558 -31.83 -1.20 -19.07
N VAL A 559 -31.70 -0.92 -17.78
CA VAL A 559 -32.02 0.39 -17.20
C VAL A 559 -30.77 1.11 -16.73
N TYR A 560 -30.73 2.42 -16.96
CA TYR A 560 -29.93 3.36 -16.17
C TYR A 560 -30.86 4.25 -15.34
N CYS A 561 -30.54 4.45 -14.06
CA CYS A 561 -31.28 5.34 -13.20
C CYS A 561 -30.31 6.24 -12.43
N GLY A 562 -30.37 7.56 -12.65
CA GLY A 562 -29.44 8.50 -12.03
C GLY A 562 -29.31 9.82 -12.77
N ARG A 563 -28.37 10.66 -12.35
CA ARG A 563 -28.06 11.95 -13.02
C ARG A 563 -27.32 11.71 -14.33
N TYR A 564 -27.60 12.50 -15.37
CA TYR A 564 -26.95 12.35 -16.68
C TYR A 564 -25.62 13.11 -16.71
N VAL A 565 -24.62 12.61 -15.97
CA VAL A 565 -23.32 13.27 -15.77
C VAL A 565 -22.16 12.27 -15.90
N ARG A 566 -20.96 12.76 -16.22
CA ARG A 566 -19.77 11.91 -16.48
C ARG A 566 -19.31 11.14 -15.24
N GLU A 567 -19.42 11.75 -14.06
CA GLU A 567 -19.05 11.17 -12.76
C GLU A 567 -19.90 9.92 -12.43
N LYS A 568 -21.12 9.85 -12.99
CA LYS A 568 -22.01 8.69 -12.86
C LYS A 568 -21.82 7.64 -13.96
N GLY A 569 -20.79 7.80 -14.80
CA GLY A 569 -20.48 6.87 -15.89
C GLY A 569 -21.50 6.86 -17.01
N PHE A 570 -22.42 7.84 -17.05
CA PHE A 570 -23.52 7.86 -18.00
C PHE A 570 -23.05 7.99 -19.45
N HIS A 571 -22.09 8.87 -19.71
CA HIS A 571 -21.51 9.03 -21.06
C HIS A 571 -20.80 7.75 -21.53
N GLN A 572 -20.02 7.11 -20.64
CA GLN A 572 -19.38 5.83 -20.95
C GLN A 572 -20.41 4.75 -21.26
N LEU A 573 -21.52 4.72 -20.54
CA LEU A 573 -22.61 3.79 -20.81
C LEU A 573 -23.24 4.04 -22.18
N LEU A 574 -23.45 5.30 -22.57
CA LEU A 574 -23.95 5.64 -23.91
C LEU A 574 -22.98 5.20 -25.01
N ASP A 575 -21.69 5.52 -24.87
CA ASP A 575 -20.65 5.14 -25.84
C ASP A 575 -20.58 3.61 -26.02
N TRP A 576 -20.65 2.87 -24.91
CA TRP A 576 -20.65 1.41 -24.92
C TRP A 576 -21.95 0.85 -25.51
N MET A 577 -23.10 1.41 -25.18
CA MET A 577 -24.36 0.98 -25.78
C MET A 577 -24.41 1.28 -27.28
N GLU A 578 -23.92 2.42 -27.75
CA GLU A 578 -23.84 2.74 -29.18
C GLU A 578 -22.96 1.72 -29.91
N ARG A 579 -21.77 1.42 -29.37
CA ARG A 579 -20.90 0.37 -29.91
C ARG A 579 -21.59 -0.99 -29.93
N PHE A 580 -22.29 -1.35 -28.86
CA PHE A 580 -23.01 -2.62 -28.75
C PHE A 580 -24.09 -2.73 -29.83
N GLN A 581 -24.83 -1.66 -30.10
CA GLN A 581 -25.86 -1.65 -31.14
C GLN A 581 -25.26 -1.74 -32.55
N GLY A 582 -24.06 -1.18 -32.76
CA GLY A 582 -23.32 -1.35 -34.01
C GLY A 582 -22.91 -2.81 -34.27
N GLU A 583 -22.47 -3.52 -33.23
CA GLU A 583 -22.07 -4.93 -33.32
C GLU A 583 -23.27 -5.91 -33.27
N HIS A 584 -24.37 -5.49 -32.62
CA HIS A 584 -25.54 -6.31 -32.32
C HIS A 584 -26.87 -5.51 -32.43
N PRO A 585 -27.30 -5.13 -33.64
CA PRO A 585 -28.46 -4.25 -33.83
C PRO A 585 -29.77 -4.86 -33.31
N ASP A 586 -30.63 -4.00 -32.75
CA ASP A 586 -31.99 -4.29 -32.26
C ASP A 586 -32.10 -5.42 -31.22
N ARG A 587 -31.00 -5.77 -30.56
CA ARG A 587 -30.99 -6.85 -29.56
C ARG A 587 -31.51 -6.44 -28.18
N LEU A 588 -31.31 -5.19 -27.79
CA LEU A 588 -31.57 -4.71 -26.42
C LEU A 588 -31.82 -3.21 -26.40
N ARG A 589 -32.79 -2.73 -25.63
CA ARG A 589 -33.00 -1.29 -25.41
C ARG A 589 -32.31 -0.80 -24.13
N LEU A 590 -31.88 0.46 -24.13
CA LEU A 590 -31.50 1.18 -22.91
C LEU A 590 -32.64 2.12 -22.52
N ALA A 591 -33.28 1.87 -21.37
CA ALA A 591 -34.20 2.82 -20.75
C ALA A 591 -33.45 3.66 -19.72
N VAL A 592 -33.60 4.98 -19.76
CA VAL A 592 -32.92 5.90 -18.84
C VAL A 592 -33.96 6.71 -18.05
N MET A 593 -33.75 6.80 -16.73
CA MET A 593 -34.58 7.56 -15.80
C MET A 593 -33.71 8.52 -15.00
N GLY A 594 -34.07 9.81 -14.93
CA GLY A 594 -33.23 10.79 -14.25
C GLY A 594 -33.50 12.24 -14.59
N GLN A 595 -32.61 13.11 -14.11
CA GLN A 595 -32.62 14.55 -14.42
C GLN A 595 -31.44 14.88 -15.34
N SER A 596 -31.68 15.74 -16.34
CA SER A 596 -30.68 16.26 -17.27
C SER A 596 -30.61 17.78 -17.26
N GLY A 597 -29.47 18.32 -17.72
CA GLY A 597 -29.35 19.69 -18.23
C GLY A 597 -29.27 19.76 -19.77
N ALA A 598 -29.22 18.62 -20.47
CA ALA A 598 -29.03 18.52 -21.92
C ALA A 598 -29.93 17.44 -22.55
N ALA A 599 -30.38 17.64 -23.80
CA ALA A 599 -31.18 16.67 -24.54
C ALA A 599 -30.35 15.45 -24.95
N LEU A 600 -30.92 14.24 -24.77
CA LEU A 600 -30.29 12.99 -25.22
C LEU A 600 -30.44 12.78 -26.73
N PRO A 601 -29.49 12.07 -27.38
CA PRO A 601 -29.58 11.76 -28.80
C PRO A 601 -30.77 10.85 -29.09
N ARG A 602 -31.40 11.03 -30.26
CA ARG A 602 -32.58 10.24 -30.66
C ARG A 602 -32.14 8.96 -31.38
N HIS A 603 -32.26 7.83 -30.70
CA HIS A 603 -32.02 6.49 -31.27
C HIS A 603 -33.17 5.53 -30.93
N ASN A 604 -33.44 4.56 -31.81
CA ASN A 604 -34.52 3.57 -31.60
C ASN A 604 -34.26 2.61 -30.42
N TRP A 605 -32.99 2.49 -30.02
CA TRP A 605 -32.55 1.66 -28.89
C TRP A 605 -32.47 2.43 -27.57
N LEU A 606 -32.59 3.77 -27.58
CA LEU A 606 -32.48 4.63 -26.39
C LEU A 606 -33.85 5.22 -26.03
N LEU A 607 -34.33 4.95 -24.82
CA LEU A 607 -35.60 5.45 -24.30
C LEU A 607 -35.37 6.35 -23.09
N ASP A 608 -35.59 7.66 -23.24
CA ASP A 608 -35.56 8.62 -22.13
C ASP A 608 -36.94 8.75 -21.48
N LEU A 609 -37.04 8.32 -20.23
CA LEU A 609 -38.26 8.42 -19.42
C LEU A 609 -38.28 9.70 -18.57
N GLY A 610 -37.17 10.44 -18.50
CA GLY A 610 -37.03 11.61 -17.66
C GLY A 610 -37.22 11.32 -16.16
N HIS A 611 -37.73 12.31 -15.43
CA HIS A 611 -38.07 12.15 -14.01
C HIS A 611 -39.42 11.44 -13.88
N VAL A 612 -39.43 10.29 -13.21
CA VAL A 612 -40.63 9.46 -13.02
C VAL A 612 -41.02 9.36 -11.55
N ALA A 613 -42.31 9.12 -11.28
CA ALA A 613 -42.79 8.83 -9.94
C ALA A 613 -42.19 7.51 -9.41
N GLU A 614 -42.06 7.38 -8.09
CA GLU A 614 -41.44 6.20 -7.45
C GLU A 614 -42.15 4.88 -7.80
N SER A 615 -43.48 4.88 -7.98
CA SER A 615 -44.24 3.70 -8.44
C SER A 615 -43.80 3.26 -9.83
N VAL A 616 -43.72 4.19 -10.77
CA VAL A 616 -43.27 3.94 -12.15
C VAL A 616 -41.83 3.46 -12.17
N LYS A 617 -40.96 4.07 -11.36
CA LYS A 617 -39.57 3.63 -11.20
C LYS A 617 -39.49 2.16 -10.79
N ARG A 618 -40.30 1.73 -9.80
CA ARG A 618 -40.35 0.33 -9.37
C ARG A 618 -40.83 -0.60 -10.48
N ASP A 619 -41.85 -0.22 -11.24
CA ASP A 619 -42.35 -1.02 -12.36
C ASP A 619 -41.26 -1.20 -13.43
N VAL A 620 -40.59 -0.11 -13.80
CA VAL A 620 -39.50 -0.11 -14.79
C VAL A 620 -38.32 -0.95 -14.31
N LEU A 621 -37.93 -0.85 -13.04
CA LEU A 621 -36.87 -1.70 -12.48
C LEU A 621 -37.28 -3.17 -12.46
N ALA A 622 -38.51 -3.49 -12.05
CA ALA A 622 -39.02 -4.86 -11.96
C ALA A 622 -39.12 -5.57 -13.33
N GLY A 623 -39.35 -4.82 -14.41
CA GLY A 623 -39.42 -5.37 -15.77
C GLY A 623 -38.07 -5.51 -16.48
N ALA A 624 -37.01 -4.87 -15.96
CA ALA A 624 -35.71 -4.78 -16.63
C ALA A 624 -34.93 -6.11 -16.54
N ARG A 625 -34.08 -6.38 -17.54
CA ARG A 625 -33.16 -7.53 -17.54
C ARG A 625 -31.99 -7.32 -16.58
N ALA A 626 -31.49 -6.10 -16.51
CA ALA A 626 -30.48 -5.67 -15.55
C ALA A 626 -30.49 -4.14 -15.42
N VAL A 627 -29.81 -3.62 -14.40
CA VAL A 627 -29.47 -2.19 -14.26
C VAL A 627 -27.98 -1.99 -14.51
N ALA A 628 -27.62 -1.04 -15.37
CA ALA A 628 -26.24 -0.68 -15.66
C ALA A 628 -25.79 0.52 -14.82
N LEU A 629 -24.75 0.33 -14.00
CA LEU A 629 -24.21 1.31 -13.05
C LEU A 629 -22.69 1.46 -13.22
N LEU A 630 -22.28 2.33 -14.15
CA LEU A 630 -20.85 2.52 -14.48
C LEU A 630 -20.18 3.67 -13.71
N SER A 631 -20.76 4.13 -12.59
CA SER A 631 -20.14 5.18 -11.79
C SER A 631 -18.82 4.68 -11.19
N ALA A 632 -17.78 5.52 -11.24
CA ALA A 632 -16.49 5.22 -10.61
C ALA A 632 -16.54 5.38 -9.08
N ASN A 633 -17.36 6.31 -8.59
CA ASN A 633 -17.39 6.73 -7.18
C ASN A 633 -18.81 6.68 -6.62
N GLU A 634 -19.03 5.76 -5.68
CA GLU A 634 -20.24 5.68 -4.85
C GLU A 634 -19.81 5.37 -3.42
N SER A 635 -20.47 5.96 -2.42
CA SER A 635 -20.37 5.53 -1.01
C SER A 635 -21.33 4.37 -0.77
N LEU A 636 -22.51 4.45 -1.39
CA LEU A 636 -23.53 3.41 -1.49
C LEU A 636 -24.44 3.72 -2.68
N SER A 637 -24.74 2.71 -3.50
CA SER A 637 -25.73 2.88 -4.57
C SER A 637 -27.13 2.53 -4.07
N LEU A 638 -27.97 3.54 -3.80
CA LEU A 638 -29.39 3.33 -3.51
C LEU A 638 -30.11 2.68 -4.70
N VAL A 639 -29.71 3.01 -5.93
CA VAL A 639 -30.30 2.43 -7.14
C VAL A 639 -30.00 0.93 -7.25
N ALA A 640 -28.81 0.48 -6.86
CA ALA A 640 -28.51 -0.94 -6.79
C ALA A 640 -29.43 -1.67 -5.79
N LEU A 641 -29.62 -1.08 -4.60
CA LEU A 641 -30.53 -1.64 -3.59
C LEU A 641 -32.00 -1.62 -4.05
N GLU A 642 -32.44 -0.57 -4.73
CA GLU A 642 -33.78 -0.48 -5.31
C GLU A 642 -33.99 -1.50 -6.44
N ALA A 643 -32.99 -1.72 -7.31
CA ALA A 643 -33.04 -2.76 -8.33
C ALA A 643 -33.14 -4.16 -7.73
N TRP A 644 -32.30 -4.44 -6.73
CA TRP A 644 -32.31 -5.71 -6.02
C TRP A 644 -33.60 -5.94 -5.24
N SER A 645 -34.24 -4.91 -4.67
CA SER A 645 -35.56 -5.08 -4.02
C SER A 645 -36.63 -5.57 -5.01
N GLN A 646 -36.49 -5.22 -6.29
CA GLN A 646 -37.35 -5.74 -7.37
C GLN A 646 -36.92 -7.12 -7.90
N GLY A 647 -35.77 -7.65 -7.46
CA GLY A 647 -35.20 -8.89 -7.97
C GLY A 647 -34.45 -8.71 -9.30
N THR A 648 -34.04 -7.48 -9.60
CA THR A 648 -33.35 -7.12 -10.85
C THR A 648 -31.84 -7.09 -10.60
N PRO A 649 -31.04 -7.87 -11.33
CA PRO A 649 -29.59 -7.88 -11.16
C PRO A 649 -28.95 -6.61 -11.71
N ILE A 650 -27.69 -6.38 -11.33
CA ILE A 650 -26.92 -5.20 -11.80
C ILE A 650 -25.67 -5.59 -12.58
N ILE A 651 -25.26 -4.71 -13.50
CA ILE A 651 -23.95 -4.67 -14.15
C ILE A 651 -23.27 -3.39 -13.66
N ALA A 652 -22.15 -3.51 -12.95
CA ALA A 652 -21.52 -2.36 -12.31
C ALA A 652 -20.04 -2.20 -12.68
N ALA A 653 -19.53 -0.97 -12.62
CA ALA A 653 -18.09 -0.73 -12.80
C ALA A 653 -17.26 -1.39 -11.69
N LYS A 654 -16.28 -2.22 -12.09
CA LYS A 654 -15.33 -2.89 -11.18
C LYS A 654 -14.45 -1.90 -10.41
N GLY A 655 -14.21 -0.72 -10.98
CA GLY A 655 -13.45 0.36 -10.35
C GLY A 655 -14.15 1.01 -9.15
N CYS A 656 -15.47 0.84 -8.99
CA CYS A 656 -16.19 1.38 -7.85
C CYS A 656 -16.12 0.41 -6.66
N ALA A 657 -15.33 0.76 -5.65
CA ALA A 657 -15.13 -0.09 -4.47
C ALA A 657 -16.46 -0.49 -3.81
N ALA A 658 -17.34 0.47 -3.52
CA ALA A 658 -18.62 0.21 -2.86
C ALA A 658 -19.52 -0.75 -3.68
N LEU A 659 -19.72 -0.48 -4.98
CA LEU A 659 -20.54 -1.35 -5.84
C LEU A 659 -19.94 -2.76 -5.97
N ARG A 660 -18.61 -2.86 -6.16
CA ARG A 660 -17.89 -4.14 -6.21
C ARG A 660 -18.10 -4.92 -4.91
N GLY A 661 -17.89 -4.29 -3.76
CA GLY A 661 -18.07 -4.92 -2.46
C GLY A 661 -19.51 -5.34 -2.18
N GLN A 662 -20.50 -4.54 -2.62
CA GLN A 662 -21.90 -4.93 -2.56
C GLN A 662 -22.20 -6.14 -3.44
N ILE A 663 -21.63 -6.24 -4.64
CA ILE A 663 -21.79 -7.41 -5.53
C ILE A 663 -21.14 -8.65 -4.91
N GLU A 664 -19.93 -8.55 -4.39
CA GLU A 664 -19.20 -9.65 -3.74
C GLU A 664 -19.99 -10.22 -2.55
N ARG A 665 -20.58 -9.35 -1.72
CA ARG A 665 -21.40 -9.78 -0.57
C ARG A 665 -22.78 -10.31 -0.93
N SER A 666 -23.39 -9.79 -2.00
CA SER A 666 -24.77 -10.11 -2.35
C SER A 666 -24.89 -11.21 -3.40
N GLY A 667 -23.88 -11.40 -4.25
CA GLY A 667 -24.01 -12.17 -5.50
C GLY A 667 -25.06 -11.59 -6.47
N GLY A 668 -25.44 -10.33 -6.28
CA GLY A 668 -26.58 -9.66 -6.94
C GLY A 668 -26.32 -9.11 -8.34
N GLY A 669 -25.13 -9.30 -8.89
CA GLY A 669 -24.73 -8.71 -10.16
C GLY A 669 -23.40 -9.22 -10.69
N ILE A 670 -22.82 -8.45 -11.61
CA ILE A 670 -21.49 -8.66 -12.18
C ILE A 670 -20.75 -7.32 -12.21
N ALA A 671 -19.48 -7.33 -11.82
CA ALA A 671 -18.59 -6.18 -11.93
C ALA A 671 -17.77 -6.28 -13.22
N VAL A 672 -17.73 -5.20 -14.01
CA VAL A 672 -17.03 -5.13 -15.31
C VAL A 672 -15.93 -4.07 -15.30
N GLY A 673 -14.75 -4.44 -15.78
CA GLY A 673 -13.56 -3.58 -15.83
C GLY A 673 -13.36 -2.83 -17.14
N GLY A 674 -14.04 -3.23 -18.21
CA GLY A 674 -13.86 -2.66 -19.54
C GLY A 674 -14.95 -3.07 -20.51
N TRP A 675 -14.77 -2.67 -21.76
CA TRP A 675 -15.73 -2.88 -22.84
C TRP A 675 -16.04 -4.37 -23.07
N GLU A 676 -15.01 -5.21 -23.15
CA GLU A 676 -15.14 -6.63 -23.50
C GLU A 676 -16.00 -7.37 -22.46
N GLU A 677 -15.71 -7.15 -21.17
CA GLU A 677 -16.48 -7.71 -20.06
C GLU A 677 -17.93 -7.20 -20.05
N PHE A 678 -18.14 -5.91 -20.34
CA PHE A 678 -19.48 -5.31 -20.44
C PHE A 678 -20.31 -5.90 -21.58
N ALA A 679 -19.74 -5.99 -22.78
CA ALA A 679 -20.40 -6.59 -23.95
C ALA A 679 -20.74 -8.07 -23.69
N CYS A 680 -19.82 -8.83 -23.09
CA CYS A 680 -20.07 -10.22 -22.70
C CYS A 680 -21.23 -10.32 -21.69
N ALA A 681 -21.26 -9.43 -20.69
CA ALA A 681 -22.35 -9.38 -19.71
C ALA A 681 -23.70 -9.14 -20.41
N LEU A 682 -23.79 -8.17 -21.33
CA LEU A 682 -25.02 -7.90 -22.08
C LEU A 682 -25.47 -9.07 -22.95
N LEU A 683 -24.55 -9.73 -23.66
CA LEU A 683 -24.86 -10.91 -24.47
C LEU A 683 -25.39 -12.06 -23.60
N SER A 684 -24.82 -12.24 -22.42
CA SER A 684 -25.20 -13.31 -21.49
C SER A 684 -26.60 -13.16 -20.89
N LEU A 685 -27.18 -11.94 -20.88
CA LEU A 685 -28.53 -11.70 -20.36
C LEU A 685 -29.60 -12.56 -21.06
N ARG A 686 -29.36 -12.94 -22.32
CA ARG A 686 -30.26 -13.81 -23.09
C ARG A 686 -29.87 -15.27 -23.07
N SER A 687 -28.57 -15.57 -23.17
CA SER A 687 -28.10 -16.96 -23.21
C SER A 687 -28.14 -17.66 -21.86
N ASP A 688 -28.12 -16.90 -20.75
CA ASP A 688 -28.07 -17.43 -19.38
C ASP A 688 -29.11 -16.77 -18.45
N GLN A 689 -30.38 -16.78 -18.89
CA GLN A 689 -31.45 -16.07 -18.18
C GLN A 689 -31.67 -16.57 -16.75
N GLU A 690 -31.45 -17.87 -16.50
CA GLU A 690 -31.63 -18.46 -15.17
C GLU A 690 -30.58 -17.94 -14.19
N ALA A 691 -29.29 -17.92 -14.57
CA ALA A 691 -28.25 -17.37 -13.69
C ALA A 691 -28.47 -15.89 -13.38
N TRP A 692 -28.93 -15.09 -14.36
CA TRP A 692 -29.24 -13.67 -14.14
C TRP A 692 -30.45 -13.46 -13.21
N ARG A 693 -31.50 -14.28 -13.34
CA ARG A 693 -32.62 -14.27 -12.38
C ARG A 693 -32.15 -14.66 -10.99
N GLU A 694 -31.31 -15.68 -10.87
CA GLU A 694 -30.78 -16.12 -9.58
C GLU A 694 -29.92 -15.03 -8.92
N ARG A 695 -29.08 -14.31 -9.69
CA ARG A 695 -28.37 -13.11 -9.23
C ARG A 695 -29.34 -12.09 -8.66
N GLY A 696 -30.38 -11.74 -9.41
CA GLY A 696 -31.42 -10.82 -8.96
C GLY A 696 -32.07 -11.25 -7.63
N GLN A 697 -32.36 -12.54 -7.47
CA GLN A 697 -32.92 -13.09 -6.22
C GLN A 697 -31.92 -13.11 -5.05
N ARG A 698 -30.64 -13.37 -5.30
CA ARG A 698 -29.60 -13.23 -4.27
C ARG A 698 -29.47 -11.77 -3.81
N GLY A 699 -29.47 -10.83 -4.75
CA GLY A 699 -29.52 -9.39 -4.46
C GLY A 699 -30.75 -9.02 -3.63
N ARG A 700 -31.93 -9.55 -3.98
CA ARG A 700 -33.17 -9.32 -3.23
C ARG A 700 -33.07 -9.79 -1.78
N ARG A 701 -32.65 -11.03 -1.55
CA ARG A 701 -32.44 -11.59 -0.20
C ARG A 701 -31.46 -10.72 0.60
N PHE A 702 -30.41 -10.23 -0.04
CA PHE A 702 -29.44 -9.32 0.57
C PHE A 702 -30.08 -8.01 1.04
N VAL A 703 -30.98 -7.41 0.23
CA VAL A 703 -31.72 -6.20 0.60
C VAL A 703 -32.70 -6.47 1.76
N GLU A 704 -33.49 -7.54 1.66
CA GLU A 704 -34.48 -7.92 2.67
C GLU A 704 -33.83 -8.14 4.05
N GLN A 705 -32.64 -8.75 4.09
CA GLN A 705 -31.91 -9.04 5.33
C GLN A 705 -31.25 -7.82 5.98
N ARG A 706 -30.88 -6.79 5.21
CA ARG A 706 -29.95 -5.74 5.69
C ARG A 706 -30.51 -4.31 5.59
N TYR A 707 -31.39 -4.04 4.63
CA TYR A 707 -31.79 -2.69 4.23
C TYR A 707 -33.31 -2.46 4.23
N ALA A 708 -34.13 -3.47 4.53
CA ALA A 708 -35.59 -3.37 4.49
C ALA A 708 -36.23 -2.78 5.78
N SER A 709 -35.49 -2.76 6.89
CA SER A 709 -35.99 -2.41 8.22
C SER A 709 -35.53 -1.02 8.67
N ALA A 710 -36.49 -0.11 8.87
CA ALA A 710 -36.23 1.21 9.46
C ALA A 710 -35.75 1.09 10.91
N ALA A 711 -36.28 0.12 11.67
CA ALA A 711 -35.86 -0.14 13.05
C ALA A 711 -34.39 -0.56 13.14
N ASP A 712 -33.91 -1.37 12.19
CA ASP A 712 -32.50 -1.76 12.15
C ASP A 712 -31.57 -0.61 11.78
N LEU A 713 -31.98 0.28 10.87
CA LEU A 713 -31.25 1.51 10.59
C LEU A 713 -31.17 2.37 11.85
N ALA A 714 -32.30 2.61 12.53
CA ALA A 714 -32.35 3.40 13.76
C ALA A 714 -31.45 2.82 14.85
N ARG A 715 -31.50 1.49 15.07
CA ARG A 715 -30.66 0.80 16.06
C ARG A 715 -29.17 1.00 15.81
N ARG A 716 -28.71 0.86 14.56
CA ARG A 716 -27.28 1.06 14.20
C ARG A 716 -26.84 2.52 14.38
N VAL A 717 -27.72 3.48 14.13
CA VAL A 717 -27.44 4.90 14.38
C VAL A 717 -27.39 5.19 15.88
N LEU A 718 -28.37 4.68 16.64
CA LEU A 718 -28.46 4.87 18.09
C LEU A 718 -27.26 4.26 18.82
N GLU A 719 -26.73 3.13 18.36
CA GLU A 719 -25.49 2.54 18.89
C GLU A 719 -24.34 3.55 18.94
N VAL A 720 -24.13 4.32 17.87
CA VAL A 720 -23.09 5.37 17.82
C VAL A 720 -23.44 6.55 18.72
N LEU A 721 -24.73 6.89 18.85
CA LEU A 721 -25.15 7.98 19.73
C LEU A 721 -24.99 7.64 21.21
N ASP A 722 -25.25 6.39 21.58
CA ASP A 722 -25.20 5.84 22.94
C ASP A 722 -23.76 5.57 23.39
N ASN A 723 -22.90 5.06 22.50
CA ASN A 723 -21.48 4.81 22.78
C ASN A 723 -20.71 6.05 23.25
N ARG A 724 -21.19 7.26 22.95
CA ARG A 724 -20.59 8.51 23.46
C ARG A 724 -20.68 8.65 24.98
N GLN A 725 -21.52 7.84 25.63
CA GLN A 725 -21.64 7.75 27.07
C GLN A 725 -20.59 6.82 27.70
N LEU A 726 -19.74 6.15 26.90
CA LEU A 726 -18.69 5.27 27.40
C LEU A 726 -17.34 6.00 27.43
N PRO A 727 -16.49 5.77 28.45
CA PRO A 727 -15.11 6.23 28.43
C PRO A 727 -14.38 5.70 27.19
N LEU A 728 -13.63 6.58 26.51
CA LEU A 728 -12.90 6.22 25.28
C LEU A 728 -11.99 4.98 25.41
N PRO A 729 -11.24 4.76 26.51
CA PRO A 729 -10.42 3.55 26.67
C PRO A 729 -11.22 2.25 26.64
N ASP A 730 -12.46 2.27 27.13
CA ASP A 730 -13.32 1.08 27.15
C ASP A 730 -13.85 0.78 25.74
N LEU A 731 -14.24 1.82 25.00
CA LEU A 731 -14.57 1.70 23.57
C LEU A 731 -13.39 1.12 22.77
N LEU A 732 -12.18 1.64 22.99
CA LEU A 732 -10.97 1.16 22.32
C LEU A 732 -10.62 -0.28 22.71
N ARG A 733 -10.84 -0.66 23.97
CA ARG A 733 -10.63 -2.02 24.45
C ARG A 733 -11.53 -3.02 23.74
N ASP A 734 -12.82 -2.71 23.66
CA ASP A 734 -13.80 -3.60 23.03
C ASP A 734 -13.63 -3.65 21.52
N ALA A 735 -13.39 -2.49 20.89
CA ALA A 735 -13.09 -2.41 19.46
C ALA A 735 -11.78 -3.15 19.13
N GLY A 736 -10.74 -3.01 19.95
CA GLY A 736 -9.46 -3.71 19.82
C GLY A 736 -9.63 -5.23 19.85
N ARG A 737 -10.33 -5.75 20.86
CA ARG A 737 -10.59 -7.20 20.97
C ARG A 737 -11.35 -7.73 19.76
N LYS A 738 -12.35 -6.99 19.29
CA LYS A 738 -13.10 -7.34 18.08
C LYS A 738 -12.23 -7.32 16.83
N GLN A 739 -11.42 -6.28 16.64
CA GLN A 739 -10.47 -6.17 15.52
C GLN A 739 -9.47 -7.32 15.52
N ALA A 740 -8.93 -7.69 16.69
CA ALA A 740 -7.97 -8.78 16.82
C ALA A 740 -8.54 -10.15 16.42
N GLN A 741 -9.87 -10.36 16.47
CA GLN A 741 -10.51 -11.60 16.01
C GLN A 741 -10.27 -11.86 14.52
N ASP A 742 -10.09 -10.81 13.70
CA ASP A 742 -9.80 -10.94 12.28
C ASP A 742 -8.35 -11.39 11.99
N PHE A 743 -7.51 -11.46 13.03
CA PHE A 743 -6.10 -11.79 12.96
C PHE A 743 -5.73 -12.98 13.85
N VAL A 744 -6.71 -13.75 14.33
CA VAL A 744 -6.40 -15.00 15.04
C VAL A 744 -5.90 -16.06 14.07
N ARG A 745 -5.12 -17.01 14.59
CA ARG A 745 -4.55 -18.10 13.79
C ARG A 745 -5.58 -18.85 12.95
N ALA A 746 -6.76 -19.16 13.48
CA ALA A 746 -7.81 -19.86 12.72
C ALA A 746 -8.29 -19.07 11.49
N ALA A 747 -8.49 -17.75 11.63
CA ALA A 747 -8.87 -16.88 10.52
C ALA A 747 -7.74 -16.79 9.48
N TRP A 748 -6.49 -16.73 9.94
CA TRP A 748 -5.31 -16.75 9.09
C TRP A 748 -5.15 -18.07 8.33
N GLU A 749 -5.29 -19.23 8.98
CA GLU A 749 -5.18 -20.55 8.35
C GLU A 749 -6.26 -20.74 7.27
N ASN A 750 -7.48 -20.24 7.50
CA ASN A 750 -8.55 -20.26 6.49
C ASN A 750 -8.20 -19.41 5.26
N ARG A 751 -7.71 -18.18 5.47
CA ARG A 751 -7.28 -17.30 4.37
C ARG A 751 -6.09 -17.89 3.61
N PHE A 752 -5.10 -18.39 4.32
CA PHE A 752 -3.91 -19.00 3.72
C PHE A 752 -4.27 -20.26 2.92
N GLY A 753 -5.17 -21.11 3.43
CA GLY A 753 -5.68 -22.26 2.71
C GLY A 753 -6.38 -21.88 1.41
N ALA A 754 -7.30 -20.92 1.46
CA ALA A 754 -8.01 -20.45 0.26
C ALA A 754 -7.05 -19.88 -0.82
N ILE A 755 -6.00 -19.17 -0.40
CA ILE A 755 -4.95 -18.66 -1.29
C ILE A 755 -4.14 -19.81 -1.91
N ILE A 756 -3.86 -20.87 -1.14
CA ILE A 756 -3.17 -22.05 -1.69
C ILE A 756 -4.07 -22.75 -2.71
N ASP A 757 -5.34 -22.96 -2.40
CA ASP A 757 -6.28 -23.57 -3.36
C ASP A 757 -6.36 -22.75 -4.65
N GLU A 758 -6.37 -21.42 -4.53
CA GLU A 758 -6.33 -20.49 -5.65
C GLU A 758 -5.04 -20.67 -6.47
N VAL A 759 -3.85 -20.55 -5.87
CA VAL A 759 -2.58 -20.62 -6.62
C VAL A 759 -2.39 -21.97 -7.30
N MET A 760 -2.84 -23.05 -6.67
CA MET A 760 -2.77 -24.39 -7.24
C MET A 760 -3.71 -24.58 -8.44
N SER A 761 -4.82 -23.81 -8.50
CA SER A 761 -5.75 -23.81 -9.63
C SER A 761 -5.30 -22.95 -10.82
N LEU A 762 -4.34 -22.04 -10.62
CA LEU A 762 -3.86 -21.15 -11.69
C LEU A 762 -3.12 -21.93 -12.77
N PRO A 763 -3.20 -21.51 -14.05
CA PRO A 763 -2.33 -22.05 -15.09
C PRO A 763 -0.87 -21.77 -14.75
N SER A 764 0.03 -22.68 -15.11
CA SER A 764 1.47 -22.47 -14.90
C SER A 764 1.96 -21.29 -15.73
N LEU A 765 2.71 -20.40 -15.09
CA LEU A 765 3.37 -19.28 -15.76
C LEU A 765 4.26 -19.80 -16.91
N PRO A 766 4.20 -19.20 -18.11
CA PRO A 766 4.98 -19.65 -19.26
C PRO A 766 6.49 -19.56 -19.01
N ALA A 767 7.22 -20.54 -19.54
CA ALA A 767 8.60 -20.88 -19.18
C ALA A 767 9.66 -20.17 -20.03
N ARG A 768 9.68 -18.84 -20.16
CA ARG A 768 10.76 -18.18 -20.93
C ARG A 768 11.15 -16.80 -20.37
N PRO A 769 12.34 -16.63 -19.76
CA PRO A 769 13.05 -15.36 -19.90
C PRO A 769 13.43 -15.25 -21.38
N LEU A 770 12.66 -14.45 -22.13
CA LEU A 770 12.88 -14.26 -23.55
C LEU A 770 13.49 -12.87 -23.73
N LEU A 771 14.76 -12.84 -24.13
CA LEU A 771 15.46 -11.60 -24.40
C LEU A 771 15.48 -11.35 -25.91
N GLN A 772 14.88 -10.24 -26.31
CA GLN A 772 15.04 -9.67 -27.63
C GLN A 772 16.24 -8.74 -27.60
N VAL A 773 17.20 -8.97 -28.48
CA VAL A 773 18.40 -8.13 -28.57
C VAL A 773 18.45 -7.49 -29.93
N GLU A 774 18.48 -6.16 -29.96
CA GLU A 774 18.46 -5.36 -31.17
C GLU A 774 19.72 -4.49 -31.22
N PRO A 775 20.41 -4.37 -32.36
CA PRO A 775 21.50 -3.42 -32.46
C PRO A 775 20.96 -1.98 -32.35
N LEU A 776 21.78 -1.07 -31.86
CA LEU A 776 21.52 0.37 -32.04
C LEU A 776 22.05 0.91 -33.37
N SER A 777 22.76 0.09 -34.14
CA SER A 777 23.33 0.45 -35.45
C SER A 777 23.34 -0.75 -36.39
N ASP A 778 22.82 -0.57 -37.60
CA ASP A 778 22.68 -1.65 -38.59
C ASP A 778 24.01 -2.10 -39.20
N SER A 779 25.03 -1.23 -39.15
CA SER A 779 26.37 -1.51 -39.62
C SER A 779 27.44 -1.04 -38.64
N LEU A 780 28.51 -1.82 -38.54
CA LEU A 780 29.70 -1.56 -37.75
C LEU A 780 30.91 -1.59 -38.68
N THR A 781 31.79 -0.61 -38.61
CA THR A 781 33.01 -0.59 -39.44
C THR A 781 34.22 -0.90 -38.58
N ALA A 782 35.02 -1.89 -38.98
CA ALA A 782 36.23 -2.27 -38.28
C ALA A 782 37.39 -2.48 -39.26
N ASN A 783 38.62 -2.19 -38.83
CA ASN A 783 39.81 -2.43 -39.64
C ASN A 783 40.15 -3.93 -39.67
N VAL A 784 40.49 -4.45 -40.85
CA VAL A 784 41.06 -5.80 -40.98
C VAL A 784 42.33 -5.90 -40.13
N GLY A 785 42.35 -6.87 -39.20
CA GLY A 785 43.42 -7.07 -38.22
C GLY A 785 43.08 -6.69 -36.78
N ALA A 786 41.97 -5.98 -36.53
CA ALA A 786 41.40 -5.85 -35.20
C ALA A 786 40.82 -7.19 -34.73
N ALA A 787 40.99 -7.56 -33.45
CA ALA A 787 40.40 -8.80 -32.93
C ALA A 787 38.89 -8.66 -32.68
N GLN A 788 38.45 -7.50 -32.17
CA GLN A 788 37.06 -7.22 -31.80
C GLN A 788 36.75 -5.73 -31.94
N VAL A 789 35.46 -5.40 -32.09
CA VAL A 789 34.90 -4.04 -32.07
C VAL A 789 33.76 -3.97 -31.05
N VAL A 790 33.60 -2.87 -30.33
CA VAL A 790 32.50 -2.70 -29.37
C VAL A 790 31.25 -2.24 -30.11
N ALA A 791 30.13 -2.90 -29.86
CA ALA A 791 28.82 -2.48 -30.36
C ALA A 791 27.80 -2.36 -29.24
N SER A 792 26.82 -1.46 -29.44
CA SER A 792 25.76 -1.21 -28.48
C SER A 792 24.47 -1.90 -28.93
N PHE A 793 23.83 -2.59 -27.99
CA PHE A 793 22.63 -3.36 -28.21
C PHE A 793 21.57 -3.00 -27.19
N ARG A 794 20.33 -2.87 -27.63
CA ARG A 794 19.16 -2.81 -26.77
C ARG A 794 18.72 -4.23 -26.46
N VAL A 795 18.79 -4.60 -25.19
CA VAL A 795 18.31 -5.90 -24.67
C VAL A 795 16.98 -5.66 -23.99
N THR A 796 15.90 -6.18 -24.56
CA THR A 796 14.54 -6.10 -24.05
C THR A 796 14.10 -7.46 -23.54
N ASN A 797 13.62 -7.53 -22.30
CA ASN A 797 13.00 -8.75 -21.81
C ASN A 797 11.53 -8.77 -22.23
N ILE A 798 11.24 -9.55 -23.27
CA ILE A 798 9.88 -9.80 -23.78
C ILE A 798 9.26 -11.07 -23.18
N GLY A 799 9.96 -11.70 -22.24
CA GLY A 799 9.50 -12.87 -21.50
C GLY A 799 8.64 -12.53 -20.29
N SER A 800 8.25 -13.58 -19.56
CA SER A 800 7.44 -13.51 -18.34
C SER A 800 8.27 -13.53 -17.05
N LEU A 801 9.56 -13.90 -17.14
CA LEU A 801 10.47 -14.06 -16.01
C LEU A 801 11.58 -13.02 -16.03
N PRO A 802 12.08 -12.60 -14.86
CA PRO A 802 13.22 -11.69 -14.80
C PRO A 802 14.50 -12.39 -15.25
N ALA A 803 15.39 -11.65 -15.92
CA ALA A 803 16.71 -12.14 -16.32
C ALA A 803 17.79 -11.63 -15.36
N LEU A 804 18.67 -12.53 -14.91
CA LEU A 804 19.69 -12.27 -13.90
C LEU A 804 21.10 -12.20 -14.51
N GLY A 805 21.99 -11.42 -13.91
CA GLY A 805 23.42 -11.43 -14.25
C GLY A 805 24.23 -12.47 -13.48
N THR A 806 23.72 -12.93 -12.32
CA THR A 806 24.44 -13.83 -11.40
C THR A 806 23.52 -14.90 -10.81
N GLY A 807 24.14 -15.95 -10.27
CA GLY A 807 23.46 -17.10 -9.66
C GLY A 807 23.07 -18.19 -10.66
N PRO A 808 22.34 -19.23 -10.20
CA PRO A 808 22.05 -20.42 -11.00
C PRO A 808 21.26 -20.17 -12.30
N ALA A 809 20.41 -19.13 -12.33
CA ALA A 809 19.64 -18.71 -13.50
C ALA A 809 20.30 -17.55 -14.29
N ALA A 810 21.61 -17.35 -14.13
CA ALA A 810 22.30 -16.23 -14.78
C ALA A 810 22.19 -16.32 -16.31
N VAL A 811 21.93 -15.17 -16.93
CA VAL A 811 21.90 -14.98 -18.37
C VAL A 811 23.16 -14.23 -18.80
N ALA A 812 23.81 -14.77 -19.80
CA ALA A 812 24.95 -14.13 -20.45
C ALA A 812 24.69 -13.89 -21.93
N LEU A 813 25.26 -12.80 -22.45
CA LEU A 813 25.18 -12.38 -23.84
C LEU A 813 26.53 -12.59 -24.52
N ALA A 814 26.53 -13.03 -25.77
CA ALA A 814 27.74 -13.13 -26.58
C ALA A 814 27.45 -12.80 -28.05
N ALA A 815 28.32 -12.05 -28.69
CA ALA A 815 28.27 -11.85 -30.14
C ALA A 815 29.03 -12.95 -30.87
N GLN A 816 28.49 -13.38 -32.01
CA GLN A 816 29.04 -14.41 -32.87
C GLN A 816 29.07 -13.90 -34.32
N VAL A 817 30.22 -14.04 -34.98
CA VAL A 817 30.40 -13.74 -36.40
C VAL A 817 30.91 -15.03 -37.08
N PRO A 818 30.28 -15.49 -38.17
CA PRO A 818 30.72 -16.69 -38.88
C PRO A 818 32.20 -16.63 -39.26
N GLY A 819 32.96 -17.69 -38.96
CA GLY A 819 34.40 -17.75 -39.25
C GLY A 819 35.30 -17.04 -38.23
N CYS A 820 34.75 -16.41 -37.19
CA CYS A 820 35.50 -15.83 -36.08
C CYS A 820 35.42 -16.72 -34.81
N PRO A 821 36.44 -16.69 -33.93
CA PRO A 821 36.33 -17.30 -32.61
C PRO A 821 35.23 -16.61 -31.78
N PRO A 822 34.47 -17.35 -30.95
CA PRO A 822 33.39 -16.78 -30.15
C PRO A 822 33.94 -15.84 -29.05
N CYS A 823 33.24 -14.72 -28.81
CA CYS A 823 33.53 -13.84 -27.68
C CYS A 823 33.21 -14.51 -26.34
N LYS A 824 33.92 -14.09 -25.27
CA LYS A 824 33.61 -14.47 -23.89
C LYS A 824 32.17 -14.01 -23.57
N PRO A 825 31.28 -14.90 -23.08
CA PRO A 825 29.96 -14.50 -22.64
C PRO A 825 30.03 -13.46 -21.52
N MET A 826 29.24 -12.40 -21.65
CA MET A 826 29.15 -11.30 -20.69
C MET A 826 27.84 -11.43 -19.90
N PRO A 827 27.86 -11.47 -18.56
CA PRO A 827 26.62 -11.48 -17.77
C PRO A 827 25.82 -10.19 -17.99
N LEU A 828 24.51 -10.26 -17.77
CA LEU A 828 23.71 -9.04 -17.73
C LEU A 828 24.23 -8.10 -16.61
N PRO A 829 24.33 -6.78 -16.87
CA PRO A 829 24.88 -5.83 -15.90
C PRO A 829 23.94 -5.60 -14.70
N SER A 830 22.65 -5.93 -14.82
CA SER A 830 21.65 -5.79 -13.77
C SER A 830 20.44 -6.70 -14.02
N LEU A 831 19.56 -6.77 -13.01
CA LEU A 831 18.27 -7.45 -13.12
C LEU A 831 17.40 -6.81 -14.21
N LEU A 832 17.04 -7.57 -15.24
CA LEU A 832 16.17 -7.09 -16.32
C LEU A 832 14.75 -7.66 -16.18
N LEU A 833 13.81 -6.79 -15.82
CA LEU A 833 12.40 -7.16 -15.61
C LEU A 833 11.64 -7.33 -16.94
N PRO A 834 10.58 -8.16 -16.96
CA PRO A 834 9.64 -8.24 -18.08
C PRO A 834 9.15 -6.87 -18.57
N GLY A 835 9.10 -6.70 -19.88
CA GLY A 835 8.70 -5.47 -20.57
C GLY A 835 9.70 -4.30 -20.46
N ARG A 836 10.87 -4.52 -19.85
CA ARG A 836 11.92 -3.49 -19.74
C ARG A 836 13.07 -3.77 -20.70
N SER A 837 13.77 -2.70 -21.05
CA SER A 837 14.97 -2.74 -21.88
C SER A 837 16.16 -2.12 -21.15
N LEU A 838 17.35 -2.62 -21.45
CA LEU A 838 18.60 -2.02 -21.04
C LEU A 838 19.55 -1.96 -22.24
N ILE A 839 20.46 -0.99 -22.25
CA ILE A 839 21.49 -0.88 -23.29
C ILE A 839 22.75 -1.58 -22.78
N VAL A 840 23.26 -2.55 -23.53
CA VAL A 840 24.51 -3.26 -23.27
C VAL A 840 25.51 -2.91 -24.35
N GLN A 841 26.74 -2.59 -23.96
CA GLN A 841 27.87 -2.59 -24.89
C GLN A 841 28.56 -3.94 -24.77
N MET A 842 28.83 -4.60 -25.89
CA MET A 842 29.52 -5.89 -25.89
C MET A 842 30.54 -5.97 -27.03
N PRO A 843 31.62 -6.76 -26.85
CA PRO A 843 32.56 -7.05 -27.92
C PRO A 843 31.88 -7.84 -29.05
N VAL A 844 32.22 -7.49 -30.29
CA VAL A 844 31.84 -8.19 -31.52
C VAL A 844 33.12 -8.62 -32.23
N PRO A 845 33.30 -9.92 -32.56
CA PRO A 845 34.47 -10.39 -33.30
C PRO A 845 34.58 -9.72 -34.67
N VAL A 846 35.79 -9.37 -35.10
CA VAL A 846 36.03 -8.82 -36.45
C VAL A 846 36.61 -9.91 -37.36
N PRO A 847 36.04 -10.15 -38.56
CA PRO A 847 36.51 -11.16 -39.48
C PRO A 847 37.86 -10.80 -40.10
N GLY A 848 38.72 -11.80 -40.28
CA GLY A 848 40.07 -11.63 -40.85
C GLY A 848 40.10 -11.40 -42.37
N VAL A 849 38.94 -11.36 -43.02
CA VAL A 849 38.78 -11.14 -44.45
C VAL A 849 37.96 -9.87 -44.70
N MET A 850 38.33 -9.11 -45.73
CA MET A 850 37.60 -7.94 -46.19
C MET A 850 36.14 -8.27 -46.56
N GLY A 851 35.21 -7.38 -46.23
CA GLY A 851 33.80 -7.49 -46.64
C GLY A 851 32.80 -7.40 -45.50
N ALA A 852 31.52 -7.45 -45.87
CA ALA A 852 30.38 -7.42 -44.96
C ALA A 852 30.09 -8.83 -44.42
N GLN A 853 30.07 -8.98 -43.11
CA GLN A 853 29.76 -10.23 -42.41
C GLN A 853 28.62 -10.00 -41.42
N GLU A 854 27.74 -10.99 -41.29
CA GLU A 854 26.58 -10.90 -40.40
C GLU A 854 26.98 -11.20 -38.96
N VAL A 855 26.46 -10.39 -38.03
CA VAL A 855 26.62 -10.60 -36.59
C VAL A 855 25.35 -11.25 -36.05
N PHE A 856 25.52 -12.31 -35.28
CA PHE A 856 24.47 -12.98 -34.53
C PHE A 856 24.70 -12.78 -33.04
N LEU A 857 23.63 -12.71 -32.26
CA LEU A 857 23.71 -12.61 -30.81
C LEU A 857 23.21 -13.90 -30.18
N ALA A 858 23.99 -14.42 -29.24
CA ALA A 858 23.67 -15.59 -28.46
C ALA A 858 23.27 -15.16 -27.05
N VAL A 859 22.10 -15.61 -26.62
CA VAL A 859 21.65 -15.54 -25.23
C VAL A 859 21.87 -16.92 -24.62
N ARG A 860 22.72 -17.00 -23.59
CA ARG A 860 23.07 -18.25 -22.90
C ARG A 860 22.36 -18.33 -21.55
N HIS A 861 21.71 -19.47 -21.30
CA HIS A 861 21.05 -19.79 -20.03
C HIS A 861 21.24 -21.28 -19.69
N GLU A 862 21.89 -21.58 -18.56
CA GLU A 862 22.21 -22.92 -18.03
C GLU A 862 22.88 -23.91 -19.01
N THR A 863 22.16 -24.37 -20.03
CA THR A 863 22.59 -25.33 -21.06
C THR A 863 22.02 -25.03 -22.46
N ALA A 864 21.18 -24.00 -22.60
CA ALA A 864 20.55 -23.61 -23.86
C ALA A 864 21.19 -22.31 -24.42
N GLU A 865 21.53 -22.34 -25.71
CA GLU A 865 22.01 -21.18 -26.46
C GLU A 865 20.94 -20.80 -27.49
N LEU A 866 20.27 -19.67 -27.28
CA LEU A 866 19.32 -19.10 -28.24
C LEU A 866 20.07 -18.10 -29.11
N ARG A 867 20.17 -18.39 -30.41
CA ARG A 867 20.69 -17.45 -31.41
C ARG A 867 19.56 -16.57 -31.92
N THR A 868 19.73 -15.25 -31.86
CA THR A 868 18.82 -14.31 -32.52
C THR A 868 18.99 -14.40 -34.05
N PRO A 869 17.96 -14.04 -34.85
CA PRO A 869 18.18 -13.71 -36.26
C PRO A 869 19.19 -12.55 -36.39
N LYS A 870 19.71 -12.35 -37.62
CA LYS A 870 20.73 -11.35 -37.97
C LYS A 870 20.58 -10.06 -37.17
N ALA A 871 21.55 -9.77 -36.30
CA ALA A 871 21.53 -8.59 -35.46
C ALA A 871 21.99 -7.38 -36.26
N CYS A 872 23.22 -7.37 -36.77
CA CYS A 872 23.77 -6.27 -37.59
C CYS A 872 24.84 -6.79 -38.56
N VAL A 873 25.49 -5.89 -39.32
CA VAL A 873 26.58 -6.23 -40.24
C VAL A 873 27.89 -5.59 -39.78
N VAL A 874 28.95 -6.37 -39.65
CA VAL A 874 30.32 -5.84 -39.49
C VAL A 874 30.97 -5.78 -40.87
N GLN A 875 31.38 -4.57 -41.29
CA GLN A 875 32.20 -4.33 -42.47
C GLN A 875 33.67 -4.26 -42.07
N ALA A 876 34.43 -5.26 -42.51
CA ALA A 876 35.88 -5.25 -42.41
C ALA A 876 36.45 -4.46 -43.61
N VAL A 877 37.10 -3.33 -43.33
CA VAL A 877 37.68 -2.42 -44.34
C VAL A 877 39.21 -2.37 -44.25
N GLU A 878 39.84 -2.08 -45.39
CA GLU A 878 41.29 -2.03 -45.52
C GLU A 878 41.75 -0.66 -45.05
N GLY A 879 42.52 -0.62 -43.97
CA GLY A 879 42.97 0.64 -43.39
C GLY A 879 44.06 1.29 -44.25
N ARG A 880 43.77 2.41 -44.92
CA ARG A 880 44.79 3.47 -45.02
C ARG A 880 45.01 4.00 -43.62
N SER A 881 46.25 3.86 -43.13
CA SER A 881 46.74 4.45 -41.88
C SER A 881 46.30 5.92 -41.79
N SER A 882 45.21 6.17 -41.06
CA SER A 882 45.03 7.41 -40.34
C SER A 882 45.20 7.05 -38.88
N SER A 883 46.11 7.75 -38.21
CA SER A 883 46.53 7.53 -36.83
C SER A 883 45.44 7.92 -35.82
N ARG A 884 44.30 7.25 -35.87
CA ARG A 884 43.25 7.31 -34.86
C ARG A 884 42.86 5.90 -34.46
N THR A 885 43.55 5.38 -33.46
CA THR A 885 43.18 4.18 -32.71
C THR A 885 41.74 4.35 -32.22
N PRO A 886 40.79 3.47 -32.59
CA PRO A 886 39.55 3.34 -31.84
C PRO A 886 39.93 3.01 -30.39
N ALA A 887 39.23 3.55 -29.40
CA ALA A 887 39.42 3.13 -28.01
C ALA A 887 39.36 1.59 -27.99
N SER A 888 40.43 0.94 -27.55
CA SER A 888 40.57 -0.50 -27.65
C SER A 888 39.39 -1.20 -26.96
N CYS A 889 38.87 -2.28 -27.57
CA CYS A 889 37.79 -3.11 -27.02
C CYS A 889 38.03 -3.50 -25.55
N SER A 890 39.30 -3.69 -25.18
CA SER A 890 39.74 -3.93 -23.81
C SER A 890 39.45 -2.78 -22.84
N THR A 891 39.37 -1.53 -23.28
CA THR A 891 39.11 -0.36 -22.40
C THR A 891 37.64 -0.31 -21.98
N VAL A 892 36.71 -0.69 -22.85
CA VAL A 892 35.26 -0.75 -22.54
C VAL A 892 34.92 -2.01 -21.75
N GLU A 893 35.47 -3.17 -22.13
CA GLU A 893 35.34 -4.41 -21.35
C GLU A 893 35.93 -4.24 -19.94
N ASN A 894 37.13 -3.66 -19.81
CA ASN A 894 37.70 -3.34 -18.50
C ASN A 894 36.85 -2.30 -17.76
N LEU A 895 36.22 -1.33 -18.45
CA LEU A 895 35.33 -0.36 -17.80
C LEU A 895 34.07 -1.05 -17.24
N GLN A 896 33.50 -2.00 -17.98
CA GLN A 896 32.29 -2.74 -17.62
C GLN A 896 32.55 -3.82 -16.58
N GLU A 897 33.65 -4.59 -16.69
CA GLU A 897 34.12 -5.49 -15.64
C GLU A 897 34.48 -4.68 -14.39
N THR A 898 35.19 -3.54 -14.50
CA THR A 898 35.46 -2.66 -13.36
C THR A 898 34.18 -2.04 -12.79
N LEU A 899 33.14 -1.77 -13.59
CA LEU A 899 31.83 -1.27 -13.13
C LEU A 899 31.02 -2.35 -12.40
N ALA A 900 31.07 -3.59 -12.89
CA ALA A 900 30.45 -4.76 -12.25
C ALA A 900 31.18 -5.09 -10.94
N GLU A 901 32.52 -5.10 -10.95
CA GLU A 901 33.37 -5.26 -9.75
C GLU A 901 33.22 -4.09 -8.77
N LEU A 902 33.10 -2.83 -9.23
CA LEU A 902 32.82 -1.67 -8.36
C LEU A 902 31.40 -1.73 -7.77
N HIS A 903 30.43 -2.34 -8.48
CA HIS A 903 29.11 -2.63 -7.95
C HIS A 903 29.18 -3.72 -6.87
N GLU A 904 29.91 -4.82 -7.10
CA GLU A 904 30.11 -5.92 -6.14
C GLU A 904 30.94 -5.49 -4.90
N HIS A 905 32.00 -4.71 -5.10
CA HIS A 905 32.92 -4.22 -4.06
C HIS A 905 32.60 -2.82 -3.54
N SER A 906 31.41 -2.29 -3.84
CA SER A 906 30.83 -1.19 -3.06
C SER A 906 30.52 -1.61 -1.62
N SER A 907 30.48 -2.92 -1.37
CA SER A 907 30.55 -3.58 -0.07
C SER A 907 32.02 -3.73 0.38
N LEU A 908 32.28 -3.54 1.66
CA LEU A 908 33.58 -3.86 2.27
C LEU A 908 33.93 -5.35 2.00
N PRO A 909 35.22 -5.70 1.87
CA PRO A 909 35.64 -7.05 1.46
C PRO A 909 35.08 -8.16 2.34
N ASP A 910 34.83 -9.33 1.76
CA ASP A 910 34.48 -10.54 2.50
C ASP A 910 35.62 -10.90 3.47
N GLY A 911 35.35 -10.70 4.76
CA GLY A 911 36.36 -10.77 5.83
C GLY A 911 36.60 -9.46 6.58
N TYR A 912 35.90 -8.37 6.27
CA TYR A 912 35.91 -7.15 7.10
C TYR A 912 35.29 -7.44 8.47
N GLU A 913 36.12 -7.81 9.45
CA GLU A 913 35.77 -7.68 10.87
C GLU A 913 35.84 -6.19 11.23
N ASP A 914 34.70 -5.65 11.64
CA ASP A 914 34.62 -4.32 12.23
C ASP A 914 35.67 -4.23 13.36
N VAL A 915 36.59 -3.26 13.26
CA VAL A 915 37.66 -2.97 14.23
C VAL A 915 37.14 -2.71 15.66
N THR A 916 35.82 -2.64 15.84
CA THR A 916 35.13 -2.57 17.13
C THR A 916 34.70 -3.91 17.70
N GLN A 917 35.00 -5.04 17.06
CA GLN A 917 34.73 -6.40 17.55
C GLN A 917 36.03 -7.20 17.79
N GLY A 918 35.92 -8.29 18.57
CA GLY A 918 37.05 -9.12 19.02
C GLY A 918 37.59 -8.79 20.43
N PHE A 919 38.45 -9.66 20.96
CA PHE A 919 38.96 -9.63 22.35
C PHE A 919 39.64 -8.30 22.75
N LEU A 920 40.20 -7.55 21.79
CA LEU A 920 40.90 -6.28 22.01
C LEU A 920 40.06 -5.03 21.66
N ALA A 921 38.77 -5.20 21.35
CA ALA A 921 37.87 -4.10 20.99
C ALA A 921 37.81 -2.93 21.99
N PRO A 922 37.85 -3.12 23.33
CA PRO A 922 37.80 -2.01 24.28
C PRO A 922 39.06 -1.13 24.22
N LEU A 923 40.23 -1.75 24.02
CA LEU A 923 41.51 -1.05 23.93
C LEU A 923 41.60 -0.25 22.63
N LYS A 924 41.16 -0.85 21.51
CA LYS A 924 41.06 -0.18 20.20
C LYS A 924 40.08 1.02 20.25
N ARG A 925 38.92 0.89 20.91
CA ARG A 925 37.97 2.00 21.13
C ARG A 925 38.55 3.12 22.01
N ARG A 926 39.36 2.79 23.00
CA ARG A 926 40.00 3.75 23.91
C ARG A 926 41.13 4.54 23.23
N ILE A 927 41.95 3.88 22.41
CA ILE A 927 42.98 4.51 21.58
C ILE A 927 42.34 5.41 20.51
N LYS A 928 41.26 4.94 19.88
CA LYS A 928 40.44 5.71 18.94
C LYS A 928 39.86 6.97 19.60
N ARG A 929 39.30 6.90 20.81
CA ARG A 929 38.81 8.08 21.56
C ARG A 929 39.90 9.10 21.88
N LYS A 930 41.12 8.65 22.18
CA LYS A 930 42.23 9.54 22.58
C LYS A 930 42.89 10.25 21.39
N LEU A 931 43.06 9.58 20.25
CA LEU A 931 43.67 10.15 19.04
C LEU A 931 42.71 11.07 18.26
N LEU A 932 41.40 10.86 18.38
CA LEU A 932 40.41 11.55 17.55
C LEU A 932 39.72 12.75 18.22
N HIS A 933 39.96 13.02 19.51
CA HIS A 933 39.30 14.12 20.21
C HIS A 933 39.63 15.51 19.62
N ASN A 934 40.73 15.65 18.87
CA ASN A 934 41.16 16.91 18.27
C ASN A 934 41.03 16.96 16.73
N PHE A 935 40.54 15.91 16.06
CA PHE A 935 40.53 15.84 14.58
C PHE A 935 39.22 15.29 13.99
N GLN A 936 38.11 15.36 14.74
CA GLN A 936 36.83 14.78 14.34
C GLN A 936 35.77 15.81 13.96
N THR A 937 35.35 15.74 12.70
CA THR A 937 34.05 15.19 12.27
C THR A 937 33.90 15.49 10.78
N ALA A 938 34.47 16.62 10.33
CA ALA A 938 34.52 17.01 8.94
C ALA A 938 35.32 16.05 8.06
N TYR A 939 36.46 15.49 8.48
CA TYR A 939 37.34 14.76 7.55
C TYR A 939 36.77 13.40 7.09
N VAL A 940 36.15 12.64 7.99
CA VAL A 940 35.53 11.33 7.67
C VAL A 940 34.17 11.52 6.98
N ASP A 941 33.38 12.52 7.38
CA ASP A 941 32.16 12.88 6.68
C ASP A 941 32.43 13.48 5.30
N VAL A 942 33.49 14.28 5.16
CA VAL A 942 33.92 14.81 3.86
C VAL A 942 34.46 13.68 3.02
N LEU A 943 35.23 12.73 3.55
CA LEU A 943 35.68 11.56 2.77
C LEU A 943 34.54 10.62 2.38
N ALA A 944 33.54 10.38 3.24
CA ALA A 944 32.39 9.54 2.92
C ALA A 944 31.39 10.25 1.97
N ARG A 945 31.09 11.54 2.20
CA ARG A 945 30.26 12.35 1.29
C ARG A 945 30.98 12.61 -0.03
N GLN A 946 32.30 12.80 0.00
CA GLN A 946 33.11 12.82 -1.21
C GLN A 946 33.04 11.47 -1.87
N GLN A 947 33.24 10.33 -1.20
CA GLN A 947 33.14 9.00 -1.80
C GLN A 947 31.75 8.71 -2.42
N THR A 948 30.65 9.08 -1.78
CA THR A 948 29.29 8.88 -2.33
C THR A 948 29.01 9.84 -3.49
N ARG A 949 29.28 11.15 -3.34
CA ARG A 949 29.12 12.12 -4.46
C ARG A 949 30.10 11.84 -5.59
N PHE A 950 31.25 11.26 -5.27
CA PHE A 950 32.27 10.81 -6.20
C PHE A 950 31.81 9.58 -6.96
N ASN A 951 31.25 8.57 -6.28
CA ASN A 951 30.68 7.39 -6.92
C ASN A 951 29.47 7.76 -7.79
N GLU A 952 28.58 8.63 -7.32
CA GLU A 952 27.44 9.15 -8.10
C GLU A 952 27.90 10.00 -9.29
N ALA A 953 28.91 10.87 -9.12
CA ALA A 953 29.48 11.65 -10.21
C ALA A 953 30.26 10.79 -11.20
N VAL A 954 30.93 9.72 -10.76
CA VAL A 954 31.61 8.75 -11.62
C VAL A 954 30.58 7.94 -12.42
N VAL A 955 29.54 7.39 -11.79
CA VAL A 955 28.48 6.65 -12.48
C VAL A 955 27.72 7.56 -13.47
N LYS A 956 27.41 8.79 -13.08
CA LYS A 956 26.74 9.77 -13.95
C LYS A 956 27.63 10.25 -15.10
N ALA A 957 28.92 10.49 -14.84
CA ALA A 957 29.90 10.80 -15.88
C ALA A 957 30.12 9.62 -16.83
N MET A 958 30.06 8.38 -16.34
CA MET A 958 30.16 7.15 -17.15
C MET A 958 28.92 6.92 -18.00
N HIS A 959 27.72 7.20 -17.49
CA HIS A 959 26.48 7.21 -18.29
C HIS A 959 26.52 8.28 -19.39
N GLN A 960 26.95 9.50 -19.06
CA GLN A 960 27.08 10.60 -20.02
C GLN A 960 28.20 10.35 -21.05
N LEU A 961 29.28 9.66 -20.68
CA LEU A 961 30.33 9.21 -21.60
C LEU A 961 29.81 8.09 -22.52
N ALA A 962 29.04 7.13 -22.00
CA ALA A 962 28.42 6.08 -22.81
C ALA A 962 27.39 6.64 -23.81
N GLU A 963 26.60 7.63 -23.39
CA GLU A 963 25.67 8.37 -24.26
C GLU A 963 26.41 9.25 -25.28
N GLY A 964 27.48 9.93 -24.89
CA GLY A 964 28.31 10.77 -25.78
C GLY A 964 29.07 9.96 -26.84
N CYS A 965 29.55 8.76 -26.50
CA CYS A 965 30.15 7.84 -27.46
C CYS A 965 29.12 7.23 -28.43
N ALA A 966 27.85 7.10 -28.03
CA ALA A 966 26.76 6.66 -28.90
C ALA A 966 26.29 7.73 -29.89
N ALA A 967 26.56 9.02 -29.61
CA ALA A 967 26.19 10.15 -30.46
C ALA A 967 27.26 10.54 -31.52
N GLY A 968 28.39 9.83 -31.59
CA GLY A 968 29.39 10.00 -32.65
C GLY A 968 30.36 11.18 -32.48
N GLU A 969 30.51 11.77 -31.29
CA GLU A 969 31.56 12.78 -31.05
C GLU A 969 32.95 12.11 -30.86
N PRO A 970 34.02 12.61 -31.52
CA PRO A 970 35.34 12.01 -31.42
C PRO A 970 36.06 12.51 -30.17
N SER A 971 36.25 11.65 -29.16
CA SER A 971 37.23 11.97 -28.11
C SER A 971 37.93 10.74 -27.52
N THR A 972 38.70 10.04 -28.35
CA THR A 972 39.74 9.11 -27.88
C THR A 972 40.71 9.78 -26.89
N ALA A 973 41.01 11.07 -27.09
CA ALA A 973 41.82 11.87 -26.17
C ALA A 973 41.16 12.12 -24.80
N ARG A 974 39.82 12.24 -24.72
CA ARG A 974 39.11 12.32 -23.41
C ARG A 974 39.00 10.96 -22.75
N LEU A 975 38.81 9.88 -23.51
CA LEU A 975 38.75 8.51 -22.97
C LEU A 975 40.10 8.09 -22.37
N GLU A 976 41.22 8.35 -23.04
CA GLU A 976 42.56 8.10 -22.49
C GLU A 976 42.90 9.02 -21.31
N GLN A 977 42.51 10.30 -21.35
CA GLN A 977 42.64 11.19 -20.18
C GLN A 977 41.80 10.70 -19.00
N THR A 978 40.59 10.20 -19.25
CA THR A 978 39.66 9.71 -18.23
C THR A 978 40.12 8.37 -17.66
N GLU A 979 40.60 7.44 -18.50
CA GLU A 979 41.23 6.20 -18.07
C GLU A 979 42.51 6.47 -17.27
N ALA A 980 43.35 7.42 -17.71
CA ALA A 980 44.51 7.86 -16.97
C ALA A 980 44.12 8.52 -15.64
N LEU A 981 43.02 9.30 -15.60
CA LEU A 981 42.46 9.87 -14.38
C LEU A 981 42.00 8.75 -13.44
N LEU A 982 41.17 7.83 -13.92
CA LEU A 982 40.62 6.70 -13.17
C LEU A 982 41.74 5.79 -12.64
N ARG A 983 42.74 5.45 -13.45
CA ARG A 983 43.94 4.70 -13.01
C ARG A 983 44.76 5.50 -12.00
N LYS A 984 44.92 6.82 -12.16
CA LYS A 984 45.61 7.70 -11.21
C LYS A 984 44.83 7.79 -9.88
N MET A 985 43.52 7.82 -9.94
CA MET A 985 42.61 7.89 -8.79
C MET A 985 42.51 6.57 -8.06
N TRP A 986 42.47 5.44 -8.78
CA TRP A 986 42.58 4.09 -8.23
C TRP A 986 43.96 3.84 -7.60
N ARG A 987 45.05 4.31 -8.23
CA ARG A 987 46.39 4.31 -7.63
C ARG A 987 46.47 5.20 -6.39
N SER A 988 45.76 6.33 -6.38
CA SER A 988 45.65 7.21 -5.21
C SER A 988 44.88 6.54 -4.08
N GLN A 989 43.73 5.91 -4.37
CA GLN A 989 42.94 5.06 -3.46
C GLN A 989 43.77 3.90 -2.90
N ARG A 990 44.49 3.13 -3.74
CA ARG A 990 45.42 2.08 -3.30
C ARG A 990 46.58 2.63 -2.50
N ARG A 991 47.12 3.81 -2.81
CA ARG A 991 48.13 4.48 -1.97
C ARG A 991 47.54 4.88 -0.63
N LEU A 992 46.32 5.42 -0.60
CA LEU A 992 45.62 5.80 0.62
C LEU A 992 45.35 4.57 1.48
N ALA A 993 44.84 3.47 0.90
CA ALA A 993 44.62 2.19 1.55
C ALA A 993 45.93 1.57 2.08
N ARG A 994 47.03 1.61 1.31
CA ARG A 994 48.35 1.18 1.79
C ARG A 994 48.92 2.09 2.87
N ARG A 995 48.63 3.40 2.83
CA ARG A 995 49.08 4.38 3.83
C ARG A 995 48.28 4.24 5.11
N LEU A 996 46.99 3.92 5.02
CA LEU A 996 46.12 3.48 6.10
C LEU A 996 46.62 2.15 6.70
N ALA A 997 46.91 1.14 5.89
CA ALA A 997 47.46 -0.13 6.36
C ALA A 997 48.86 0.03 7.02
N ARG A 998 49.71 0.94 6.51
CA ARG A 998 50.99 1.29 7.15
C ARG A 998 50.80 2.07 8.46
N LEU A 999 49.84 2.99 8.50
CA LEU A 999 49.48 3.70 9.73
C LEU A 999 48.90 2.73 10.76
N GLU A 1000 48.11 1.75 10.34
CA GLU A 1000 47.60 0.66 11.19
C GLU A 1000 48.74 -0.21 11.70
N GLN A 1001 49.70 -0.61 10.86
CA GLN A 1001 50.90 -1.34 11.30
C GLN A 1001 51.78 -0.51 12.24
N GLN A 1002 51.92 0.80 12.02
CA GLN A 1002 52.67 1.70 12.92
C GLN A 1002 51.94 1.89 14.25
N ILE A 1003 50.61 2.00 14.24
CA ILE A 1003 49.77 2.05 15.44
C ILE A 1003 49.83 0.71 16.19
N GLU A 1004 49.83 -0.43 15.50
CA GLU A 1004 50.02 -1.74 16.11
C GLU A 1004 51.43 -1.95 16.66
N ALA A 1005 52.47 -1.42 16.01
CA ALA A 1005 53.84 -1.46 16.53
C ALA A 1005 53.99 -0.58 17.77
N LEU A 1006 53.40 0.63 17.76
CA LEU A 1006 53.33 1.55 18.90
C LEU A 1006 52.43 1.05 20.06
N ALA A 1007 51.51 0.13 19.78
CA ALA A 1007 50.68 -0.51 20.80
C ALA A 1007 51.32 -1.80 21.37
N ARG A 1008 52.38 -2.32 20.72
CA ARG A 1008 53.18 -3.47 21.18
C ARG A 1008 54.46 -3.05 21.89
N SER A 1009 54.97 -1.83 21.66
CA SER A 1009 55.96 -1.14 22.50
C SER A 1009 55.28 -0.44 23.67
#